data_AF-A0A431KSD5-F1
#
_entry.id   AF-A0A431KSD5-F1
#
_cell.length_a   1.000
_cell.length_b   1.000
_cell.length_c   1.000
_cell.angle_alpha   90.00
_cell.angle_beta   90.00
_cell.angle_gamma   90.00
#
_symmetry.space_group_name_H-M   'P 1'
#
loop_
_entity.id
_entity.type
_entity.pdbx_description
1 polymer ?
#
loop_
_entity_poly.entity_id
_entity_poly.type
_entity_poly.pdbx_seq_one_letter_code
_entity_poly.pdbx_strand_id
1 'polypeptide(L)'
;MSYPPKTWKPSETDKYSSTALNHDDVEPDFLPDSRQNPRLILKDLASEPHSTWLPAIHLQPDEKTANPSLVPEKPVQFDHELNVEKGKVFFDRDNHVIQINRSTGQRLAFAYKEGRINEVTSDRTLSYTTDDTNWYFNGNKAPVLPDWRGRVETAPNGTVTVLRADERDIFRIDGSHTIERNDKSKIDFNPADRLTEMVAANGRKITLTYSYAGEMTSMSDPRGTYTTKNGYEWYHGDHKPPHAPDWLGTVSYSHNGSVSERSGSGLYKRWNFDGSSVAHYLNGRHLDVDKQGHVTRIVNANQQQTTFQYDSLGKMTEMSDQRGTYNTTDGINWYKSANTTRAQSDWRGTVTVSASSGLISEQNAETGSVHRWTLDGRHLAFEKLLPVSDFSKRAEQLFPQIDTDKNGYLSGSELGRALENPRFTGRDAQVVAAFYKCRDDLRKLSDDGLFSESETTKEDLREFDKLARQEPKNALVERVEWFLERTNNSQRDTLPCSLYQDEANPCASITYRAIMQGTIGDCYLEAVIASIAASSPGKIRDMIKDNGNGTYTVTFPGDRANPVTVSAPTEAEMGLNSEPGQYGIWPNVLEKAFGEYFVQHSYLGTKGYSSTEGADGGGFASRSTKLLTGKKVTEHWLSGWRSSSTNETIKGELTSAFAEGRAVTCSIGAIAHGQTRDGYTKRHVYSIIGWDPQGKDGGTLTIRNPWGNTTDGPGGTSTMSYRQYLKNFNVITIEGR
;
A
#
# COMPACT_ATOMS: atom_id res chain seq x y z
N MET A 1 48.43 -18.98 32.67
CA MET A 1 49.15 -19.88 31.76
C MET A 1 49.18 -19.26 30.39
N SER A 2 50.34 -19.22 29.76
CA SER A 2 50.68 -18.53 28.51
C SER A 2 50.82 -19.53 27.34
N TYR A 3 50.75 -18.97 26.12
CA TYR A 3 51.08 -19.52 24.77
C TYR A 3 49.97 -20.22 23.96
N PRO A 4 49.98 -20.16 22.60
CA PRO A 4 50.19 -19.02 21.68
C PRO A 4 49.26 -19.05 20.42
N PRO A 5 49.30 -18.05 19.50
CA PRO A 5 48.52 -18.08 18.26
C PRO A 5 49.20 -18.93 17.16
N LYS A 6 48.44 -19.84 16.53
CA LYS A 6 48.90 -20.57 15.33
C LYS A 6 48.50 -19.82 14.07
N THR A 7 49.53 -19.43 13.32
CA THR A 7 49.47 -19.05 11.90
C THR A 7 49.22 -20.28 11.03
N TRP A 8 48.40 -20.13 10.00
CA TRP A 8 48.33 -21.08 8.89
C TRP A 8 48.55 -20.32 7.57
N LYS A 9 49.51 -20.82 6.78
CA LYS A 9 49.83 -20.40 5.41
C LYS A 9 49.41 -21.53 4.46
N PRO A 10 49.02 -21.22 3.22
CA PRO A 10 48.39 -22.15 2.29
C PRO A 10 49.42 -23.04 1.58
N SER A 11 49.00 -24.24 1.18
CA SER A 11 49.77 -25.09 0.26
C SER A 11 49.22 -24.93 -1.16
N GLU A 12 50.05 -24.37 -2.04
CA GLU A 12 49.89 -24.42 -3.49
C GLU A 12 50.38 -25.76 -4.06
N THR A 13 49.83 -26.09 -5.23
CA THR A 13 50.20 -27.05 -6.30
C THR A 13 49.12 -28.12 -6.52
N ASP A 14 48.61 -28.36 -7.72
CA ASP A 14 48.65 -27.65 -9.00
C ASP A 14 47.57 -28.34 -9.90
N LYS A 15 46.87 -27.56 -10.73
CA LYS A 15 46.23 -27.90 -12.03
C LYS A 15 45.39 -29.20 -12.17
N TYR A 16 44.13 -29.05 -12.61
CA TYR A 16 43.71 -29.35 -13.99
C TYR A 16 42.19 -29.13 -14.21
N SER A 17 41.87 -28.68 -15.42
CA SER A 17 40.65 -28.96 -16.18
C SER A 17 39.36 -28.21 -15.80
N SER A 18 39.17 -27.11 -16.52
CA SER A 18 37.87 -26.68 -17.04
C SER A 18 37.19 -27.80 -17.82
N THR A 19 36.09 -28.33 -17.29
CA THR A 19 35.04 -28.97 -18.10
C THR A 19 33.71 -28.59 -17.49
N ALA A 20 32.95 -27.84 -18.28
CA ALA A 20 31.55 -27.52 -18.07
C ALA A 20 30.68 -28.79 -18.02
N LEU A 21 29.49 -28.66 -17.40
CA LEU A 21 28.20 -29.36 -17.59
C LEU A 21 27.43 -29.15 -16.26
N ASN A 22 26.19 -28.65 -16.17
CA ASN A 22 25.18 -28.24 -17.13
C ASN A 22 24.40 -27.05 -16.55
N HIS A 23 23.96 -26.16 -17.44
CA HIS A 23 23.39 -24.85 -17.15
C HIS A 23 21.90 -24.83 -17.52
N ASP A 24 21.13 -25.78 -16.99
CA ASP A 24 19.67 -25.78 -17.10
C ASP A 24 19.10 -26.00 -15.69
N ASP A 25 18.04 -25.25 -15.34
CA ASP A 25 17.21 -25.32 -14.11
C ASP A 25 17.42 -24.29 -12.97
N VAL A 26 17.82 -23.05 -13.26
CA VAL A 26 17.51 -21.90 -12.35
C VAL A 26 17.22 -20.62 -13.15
N GLU A 27 15.99 -20.11 -13.09
CA GLU A 27 15.56 -18.84 -13.70
C GLU A 27 16.26 -17.60 -13.08
N PRO A 28 16.80 -16.66 -13.87
CA PRO A 28 17.46 -15.46 -13.35
C PRO A 28 16.58 -14.21 -13.50
N ASP A 29 15.91 -13.75 -12.43
CA ASP A 29 15.16 -12.48 -12.45
C ASP A 29 15.27 -11.60 -11.19
N PHE A 30 16.20 -11.88 -10.27
CA PHE A 30 16.36 -11.06 -9.05
C PHE A 30 17.81 -10.77 -8.67
N LEU A 31 18.41 -9.77 -9.31
CA LEU A 31 19.48 -8.95 -8.72
C LEU A 31 19.32 -7.48 -9.14
N PRO A 32 19.40 -6.50 -8.22
CA PRO A 32 19.38 -5.09 -8.55
C PRO A 32 20.81 -4.65 -8.88
N ASP A 33 21.09 -4.35 -10.15
CA ASP A 33 22.29 -3.61 -10.51
C ASP A 33 21.91 -2.34 -11.28
N SER A 34 22.46 -1.24 -10.78
CA SER A 34 22.22 0.13 -11.20
C SER A 34 22.97 0.39 -12.50
N ARG A 35 22.40 -0.10 -13.60
CA ARG A 35 22.68 0.34 -14.97
C ARG A 35 21.60 -0.23 -15.86
N GLN A 36 20.90 0.66 -16.56
CA GLN A 36 19.92 0.37 -17.60
C GLN A 36 20.19 -0.98 -18.29
N ASN A 37 19.42 -2.03 -17.95
CA ASN A 37 19.50 -3.31 -18.64
C ASN A 37 18.15 -3.62 -19.31
N PRO A 38 18.06 -3.46 -20.65
CA PRO A 38 16.84 -3.65 -21.42
C PRO A 38 16.65 -5.15 -21.72
N ARG A 39 16.06 -5.91 -20.80
CA ARG A 39 15.69 -7.32 -21.10
C ARG A 39 14.26 -7.74 -20.75
N LEU A 40 13.42 -6.81 -20.29
CA LEU A 40 11.96 -7.00 -20.22
C LEU A 40 11.19 -6.19 -21.30
N ILE A 41 11.90 -5.58 -22.25
CA ILE A 41 11.31 -4.82 -23.38
C ILE A 41 11.01 -5.71 -24.60
N LEU A 42 11.39 -6.99 -24.61
CA LEU A 42 11.34 -7.83 -25.82
C LEU A 42 10.13 -8.77 -25.94
N LYS A 43 9.02 -8.50 -25.24
CA LYS A 43 7.75 -9.22 -25.48
C LYS A 43 6.50 -8.36 -25.69
N ASP A 44 6.66 -7.04 -25.85
CA ASP A 44 5.60 -6.13 -26.29
C ASP A 44 5.60 -5.90 -27.82
N LEU A 45 6.39 -6.66 -28.58
CA LEU A 45 6.34 -6.71 -30.05
C LEU A 45 5.53 -7.93 -30.52
N ALA A 46 4.23 -7.91 -30.25
CA ALA A 46 3.23 -8.75 -30.92
C ALA A 46 1.90 -7.98 -30.95
N SER A 47 1.73 -7.13 -31.96
CA SER A 47 0.97 -7.41 -33.19
C SER A 47 -0.52 -7.04 -33.12
N GLU A 48 -0.78 -5.74 -32.98
CA GLU A 48 -1.45 -4.96 -34.03
C GLU A 48 -0.69 -3.63 -34.20
N PRO A 49 -0.43 -3.14 -35.41
CA PRO A 49 0.35 -1.93 -35.65
C PRO A 49 -0.51 -0.69 -35.36
N HIS A 50 -0.81 -0.41 -34.10
CA HIS A 50 -1.31 0.91 -33.71
C HIS A 50 -0.12 1.89 -33.72
N SER A 51 -0.22 2.88 -34.62
CA SER A 51 0.61 4.08 -34.75
C SER A 51 2.12 3.94 -34.99
N THR A 52 2.53 3.20 -36.04
CA THR A 52 3.87 3.39 -36.63
C THR A 52 3.81 4.06 -38.00
N TRP A 53 3.23 5.27 -38.11
CA TRP A 53 3.37 6.12 -39.30
C TRP A 53 3.50 7.60 -38.94
N LEU A 54 4.53 8.35 -39.35
CA LEU A 54 5.66 8.14 -40.26
C LEU A 54 6.68 7.11 -39.73
N PRO A 55 7.46 6.39 -40.56
CA PRO A 55 8.50 5.50 -40.03
C PRO A 55 9.35 6.27 -39.03
N ALA A 56 9.56 5.65 -37.87
CA ALA A 56 10.47 6.14 -36.87
C ALA A 56 11.76 6.60 -37.55
N ILE A 57 11.96 7.92 -37.57
CA ILE A 57 13.29 8.50 -37.65
C ILE A 57 13.93 8.16 -36.30
N HIS A 58 14.29 6.90 -36.10
CA HIS A 58 15.35 6.54 -35.17
C HIS A 58 16.63 7.06 -35.82
N LEU A 59 16.91 8.33 -35.58
CA LEU A 59 18.29 8.80 -35.61
C LEU A 59 18.83 8.49 -34.22
N GLN A 60 19.58 7.39 -34.10
CA GLN A 60 20.74 7.49 -33.23
C GLN A 60 21.57 8.68 -33.74
N PRO A 61 22.15 9.52 -32.87
CA PRO A 61 22.80 10.76 -33.28
C PRO A 61 23.95 10.65 -34.30
N ASP A 62 24.36 9.44 -34.70
CA ASP A 62 25.66 9.23 -35.35
C ASP A 62 25.62 8.71 -36.80
N GLU A 63 24.47 8.44 -37.42
CA GLU A 63 24.45 8.07 -38.84
C GLU A 63 24.13 9.26 -39.76
N LYS A 64 25.19 9.99 -40.11
CA LYS A 64 25.29 10.75 -41.36
C LYS A 64 25.12 9.80 -42.56
N THR A 65 23.90 9.47 -42.95
CA THR A 65 23.62 8.87 -44.27
C THR A 65 23.05 9.91 -45.22
N ALA A 66 23.74 10.07 -46.34
CA ALA A 66 23.57 11.12 -47.36
C ALA A 66 22.42 10.85 -48.35
N ASN A 67 21.18 10.75 -47.87
CA ASN A 67 20.01 10.79 -48.77
C ASN A 67 19.25 12.11 -48.58
N PRO A 68 19.07 12.93 -49.64
CA PRO A 68 18.27 14.14 -49.55
C PRO A 68 16.80 13.80 -49.23
N SER A 69 16.16 14.64 -48.42
CA SER A 69 14.73 14.52 -48.12
C SER A 69 13.92 14.43 -49.42
N LEU A 70 12.92 13.54 -49.45
CA LEU A 70 11.96 13.47 -50.56
C LEU A 70 11.09 14.74 -50.67
N VAL A 71 11.06 15.57 -49.62
CA VAL A 71 10.31 16.82 -49.58
C VAL A 71 11.29 18.01 -49.69
N PRO A 72 11.13 18.89 -50.70
CA PRO A 72 12.04 20.01 -50.90
C PRO A 72 11.98 21.01 -49.73
N GLU A 73 13.01 21.84 -49.58
CA GLU A 73 13.01 22.91 -48.57
C GLU A 73 11.86 23.90 -48.71
N LYS A 74 11.45 24.13 -49.94
CA LYS A 74 10.33 24.98 -50.30
C LYS A 74 9.66 24.37 -51.53
N PRO A 75 8.31 24.30 -51.59
CA PRO A 75 7.62 23.76 -52.75
C PRO A 75 7.89 24.63 -53.98
N VAL A 76 8.04 23.98 -55.15
CA VAL A 76 8.33 24.66 -56.42
C VAL A 76 7.13 25.50 -56.89
N GLN A 77 5.92 25.05 -56.61
CA GLN A 77 4.67 25.75 -56.91
C GLN A 77 3.83 25.86 -55.64
N PHE A 78 3.52 27.09 -55.23
CA PHE A 78 2.62 27.43 -54.14
C PHE A 78 2.03 28.82 -54.40
N ASP A 79 0.89 29.13 -53.81
CA ASP A 79 0.21 30.42 -53.94
C ASP A 79 0.66 31.40 -52.85
N HIS A 80 0.56 30.98 -51.58
CA HIS A 80 1.04 31.74 -50.43
C HIS A 80 1.56 30.82 -49.33
N GLU A 81 2.29 31.41 -48.36
CA GLU A 81 2.84 30.70 -47.20
C GLU A 81 2.37 31.37 -45.90
N LEU A 82 2.16 30.57 -44.85
CA LEU A 82 1.89 31.04 -43.49
C LEU A 82 3.05 30.65 -42.58
N ASN A 83 3.65 31.65 -41.94
CA ASN A 83 4.56 31.43 -40.83
C ASN A 83 3.72 31.15 -39.57
N VAL A 84 3.95 30.01 -38.96
CA VAL A 84 3.39 29.66 -37.65
C VAL A 84 4.55 29.48 -36.66
N GLU A 85 4.30 29.61 -35.37
CA GLU A 85 5.34 29.78 -34.35
C GLU A 85 6.47 28.72 -34.40
N LYS A 86 6.13 27.48 -34.82
CA LYS A 86 7.06 26.34 -34.87
C LYS A 86 7.25 25.76 -36.28
N GLY A 87 6.96 26.52 -37.34
CA GLY A 87 7.18 26.06 -38.70
C GLY A 87 6.56 26.95 -39.79
N LYS A 88 6.46 26.40 -40.99
CA LYS A 88 5.82 27.04 -42.14
C LYS A 88 4.84 26.10 -42.79
N VAL A 89 3.73 26.67 -43.27
CA VAL A 89 2.69 25.95 -44.02
C VAL A 89 2.55 26.63 -45.38
N PHE A 90 2.54 25.84 -46.45
CA PHE A 90 2.44 26.31 -47.83
C PHE A 90 1.10 25.87 -48.43
N PHE A 91 0.49 26.76 -49.21
CA PHE A 91 -0.85 26.57 -49.76
C PHE A 91 -0.85 26.61 -51.29
N ASP A 92 -1.78 25.87 -51.91
CA ASP A 92 -2.13 26.05 -53.31
C ASP A 92 -3.16 27.19 -53.51
N ARG A 93 -3.60 27.41 -54.75
CA ARG A 93 -4.59 28.44 -55.11
C ARG A 93 -5.99 28.19 -54.54
N ASP A 94 -6.28 26.95 -54.17
CA ASP A 94 -7.57 26.53 -53.61
C ASP A 94 -7.53 26.55 -52.07
N ASN A 95 -6.45 27.07 -51.46
CA ASN A 95 -6.16 27.08 -50.03
C ASN A 95 -5.95 25.69 -49.39
N HIS A 96 -5.60 24.67 -50.17
CA HIS A 96 -5.18 23.39 -49.61
C HIS A 96 -3.75 23.47 -49.08
N VAL A 97 -3.45 22.75 -48.01
CA VAL A 97 -2.10 22.66 -47.44
C VAL A 97 -1.28 21.67 -48.27
N ILE A 98 -0.32 22.16 -49.04
CA ILE A 98 0.50 21.31 -49.93
C ILE A 98 1.86 20.94 -49.33
N GLN A 99 2.35 21.70 -48.36
CA GLN A 99 3.59 21.37 -47.65
C GLN A 99 3.61 21.96 -46.23
N ILE A 100 4.14 21.21 -45.28
CA ILE A 100 4.40 21.63 -43.90
C ILE A 100 5.89 21.42 -43.62
N ASN A 101 6.56 22.48 -43.18
CA ASN A 101 7.94 22.43 -42.70
C ASN A 101 7.95 22.70 -41.20
N ARG A 102 8.32 21.70 -40.41
CA ARG A 102 8.45 21.83 -38.95
C ARG A 102 9.81 22.42 -38.58
N SER A 103 9.86 23.16 -37.48
CA SER A 103 11.12 23.67 -36.90
C SER A 103 12.08 22.57 -36.44
N THR A 104 11.59 21.34 -36.23
CA THR A 104 12.41 20.15 -35.98
C THR A 104 13.18 19.67 -37.20
N GLY A 105 12.94 20.26 -38.38
CA GLY A 105 13.53 19.85 -39.66
C GLY A 105 12.68 18.83 -40.43
N GLN A 106 11.67 18.23 -39.81
CA GLN A 106 10.73 17.34 -40.49
C GLN A 106 9.87 18.08 -41.51
N ARG A 107 9.68 17.47 -42.68
CA ARG A 107 8.85 18.03 -43.76
C ARG A 107 7.82 17.02 -44.24
N LEU A 108 6.64 17.54 -44.55
CA LEU A 108 5.52 16.80 -45.10
C LEU A 108 5.01 17.51 -46.35
N ALA A 109 4.71 16.78 -47.40
CA ALA A 109 4.03 17.29 -48.59
C ALA A 109 2.76 16.46 -48.89
N PHE A 110 1.77 17.12 -49.47
CA PHE A 110 0.46 16.54 -49.72
C PHE A 110 0.05 16.78 -51.17
N ALA A 111 -0.44 15.74 -51.84
CA ALA A 111 -1.09 15.86 -53.14
C ALA A 111 -2.58 15.56 -53.01
N TYR A 112 -3.36 16.20 -53.88
CA TYR A 112 -4.82 16.14 -53.85
C TYR A 112 -5.37 15.56 -55.15
N LYS A 113 -6.38 14.70 -55.01
CA LYS A 113 -7.22 14.20 -56.10
C LYS A 113 -8.67 14.36 -55.69
N GLU A 114 -9.46 15.04 -56.53
CA GLU A 114 -10.88 15.32 -56.27
C GLU A 114 -11.11 16.02 -54.90
N GLY A 115 -10.20 16.92 -54.53
CA GLY A 115 -10.26 17.69 -53.28
C GLY A 115 -9.90 16.89 -52.01
N ARG A 116 -9.40 15.65 -52.14
CA ARG A 116 -8.94 14.83 -51.02
C ARG A 116 -7.46 14.51 -51.14
N ILE A 117 -6.78 14.37 -50.00
CA ILE A 117 -5.37 14.01 -49.96
C ILE A 117 -5.24 12.55 -50.43
N ASN A 118 -4.56 12.33 -51.54
CA ASN A 118 -4.32 10.99 -52.10
C ASN A 118 -2.85 10.58 -52.03
N GLU A 119 -1.94 11.51 -51.73
CA GLU A 119 -0.52 11.22 -51.48
C GLU A 119 -0.01 12.03 -50.28
N VAL A 120 0.80 11.37 -49.45
CA VAL A 120 1.52 11.99 -48.34
C VAL A 120 2.99 11.63 -48.46
N THR A 121 3.84 12.64 -48.62
CA THR A 121 5.30 12.49 -48.69
C THR A 121 5.92 13.02 -47.41
N SER A 122 6.72 12.21 -46.74
CA SER A 122 7.62 12.65 -45.67
C SER A 122 9.04 12.74 -46.19
N ASP A 123 9.99 13.13 -45.33
CA ASP A 123 11.41 13.17 -45.70
C ASP A 123 11.95 11.85 -46.25
N ARG A 124 11.35 10.71 -45.90
CA ARG A 124 11.87 9.38 -46.25
C ARG A 124 10.88 8.47 -46.97
N THR A 125 9.60 8.79 -46.96
CA THR A 125 8.56 7.90 -47.47
C THR A 125 7.50 8.63 -48.25
N LEU A 126 7.08 8.03 -49.36
CA LEU A 126 5.86 8.40 -50.08
C LEU A 126 4.79 7.34 -49.81
N SER A 127 3.62 7.78 -49.32
CA SER A 127 2.41 6.98 -49.20
C SER A 127 1.37 7.48 -50.20
N TYR A 128 0.62 6.56 -50.81
CA TYR A 128 -0.47 6.89 -51.72
C TYR A 128 -1.72 6.05 -51.45
N THR A 129 -2.88 6.56 -51.86
CA THR A 129 -4.16 5.87 -51.80
C THR A 129 -4.99 6.11 -53.07
N THR A 130 -5.85 5.16 -53.40
CA THR A 130 -6.84 5.27 -54.49
C THR A 130 -8.27 5.38 -53.99
N ASP A 131 -8.52 5.14 -52.71
CA ASP A 131 -9.85 5.03 -52.09
C ASP A 131 -9.97 5.84 -50.79
N ASP A 132 -9.04 6.78 -50.56
CA ASP A 132 -9.00 7.72 -49.43
C ASP A 132 -8.78 7.05 -48.05
N THR A 133 -8.67 5.72 -48.00
CA THR A 133 -8.68 4.98 -46.73
C THR A 133 -7.61 3.90 -46.63
N ASN A 134 -7.27 3.22 -47.73
CA ASN A 134 -6.24 2.19 -47.79
C ASN A 134 -4.97 2.80 -48.40
N TRP A 135 -3.90 2.86 -47.62
CA TRP A 135 -2.65 3.52 -48.00
C TRP A 135 -1.51 2.52 -48.21
N TYR A 136 -0.64 2.84 -49.15
CA TYR A 136 0.46 1.98 -49.60
C TYR A 136 1.77 2.77 -49.73
N PHE A 137 2.91 2.18 -49.39
CA PHE A 137 4.22 2.80 -49.63
C PHE A 137 4.72 2.60 -51.06
N ASN A 138 5.34 3.64 -51.59
CA ASN A 138 6.00 3.57 -52.87
C ASN A 138 7.19 2.59 -52.81
N GLY A 139 7.19 1.58 -53.69
CA GLY A 139 8.20 0.52 -53.75
C GLY A 139 7.68 -0.89 -53.42
N ASN A 140 6.52 -1.02 -52.78
CA ASN A 140 5.86 -2.31 -52.60
C ASN A 140 5.01 -2.63 -53.85
N LYS A 141 5.35 -3.71 -54.57
CA LYS A 141 4.49 -4.23 -55.65
C LYS A 141 3.13 -4.62 -55.05
N ALA A 142 2.12 -3.76 -55.25
CA ALA A 142 0.70 -3.97 -54.92
C ALA A 142 0.46 -5.05 -53.84
N PRO A 143 0.78 -4.76 -52.56
CA PRO A 143 0.56 -5.74 -51.50
C PRO A 143 -0.93 -6.06 -51.40
N VAL A 144 -1.25 -7.30 -51.05
CA VAL A 144 -2.64 -7.81 -50.90
C VAL A 144 -3.42 -7.05 -49.82
N LEU A 145 -2.71 -6.38 -48.90
CA LEU A 145 -3.26 -5.60 -47.80
C LEU A 145 -2.63 -4.21 -47.78
N PRO A 146 -3.38 -3.18 -47.34
CA PRO A 146 -2.83 -1.83 -47.14
C PRO A 146 -1.77 -1.83 -46.05
N ASP A 147 -0.77 -0.96 -46.20
CA ASP A 147 0.26 -0.75 -45.19
C ASP A 147 -0.30 -0.02 -43.95
N TRP A 148 -1.29 0.87 -44.16
CA TRP A 148 -2.06 1.48 -43.09
C TRP A 148 -3.42 1.97 -43.59
N ARG A 149 -4.32 2.26 -42.63
CA ARG A 149 -5.67 2.74 -42.91
C ARG A 149 -6.00 4.05 -42.21
N GLY A 150 -6.79 4.89 -42.88
CA GLY A 150 -7.34 6.13 -42.35
C GLY A 150 -7.48 7.21 -43.41
N ARG A 151 -8.22 8.27 -43.10
CA ARG A 151 -8.36 9.46 -43.95
C ARG A 151 -7.49 10.59 -43.41
N VAL A 152 -6.72 11.24 -44.27
CA VAL A 152 -5.82 12.34 -43.87
C VAL A 152 -6.49 13.68 -44.10
N GLU A 153 -6.39 14.55 -43.11
CA GLU A 153 -6.82 15.94 -43.19
C GLU A 153 -5.71 16.87 -42.71
N THR A 154 -5.70 18.10 -43.23
CA THR A 154 -4.75 19.15 -42.88
C THR A 154 -5.49 20.42 -42.50
N ALA A 155 -4.98 21.18 -41.54
CA ALA A 155 -5.51 22.49 -41.15
C ALA A 155 -4.49 23.61 -41.42
N PRO A 156 -4.94 24.87 -41.64
CA PRO A 156 -4.04 25.99 -41.94
C PRO A 156 -2.96 26.28 -40.89
N ASN A 157 -3.18 25.87 -39.64
CA ASN A 157 -2.19 26.01 -38.56
C ASN A 157 -1.07 24.94 -38.60
N GLY A 158 -1.06 24.06 -39.62
CA GLY A 158 -0.08 22.99 -39.77
C GLY A 158 -0.41 21.72 -39.00
N THR A 159 -1.62 21.60 -38.46
CA THR A 159 -2.11 20.34 -37.89
C THR A 159 -2.43 19.35 -39.01
N VAL A 160 -2.02 18.10 -38.82
CA VAL A 160 -2.37 16.95 -39.67
C VAL A 160 -3.17 15.98 -38.82
N THR A 161 -4.35 15.58 -39.29
CA THR A 161 -5.22 14.62 -38.59
C THR A 161 -5.38 13.36 -39.43
N VAL A 162 -5.17 12.19 -38.82
CA VAL A 162 -5.50 10.90 -39.43
C VAL A 162 -6.76 10.37 -38.75
N LEU A 163 -7.86 10.30 -39.49
CA LEU A 163 -9.15 9.80 -39.02
C LEU A 163 -9.27 8.29 -39.29
N ARG A 164 -9.51 7.51 -38.24
CA ARG A 164 -9.84 6.08 -38.31
C ARG A 164 -11.28 5.85 -37.81
N ALA A 165 -11.71 4.60 -37.77
CA ALA A 165 -13.10 4.26 -37.42
C ALA A 165 -13.48 4.68 -36.00
N ASP A 166 -12.58 4.48 -35.03
CA ASP A 166 -12.80 4.70 -33.59
C ASP A 166 -11.78 5.65 -32.95
N GLU A 167 -10.85 6.16 -33.74
CA GLU A 167 -9.68 6.90 -33.30
C GLU A 167 -9.32 8.01 -34.29
N ARG A 168 -8.72 9.10 -33.79
CA ARG A 168 -8.05 10.11 -34.59
C ARG A 168 -6.67 10.42 -34.01
N ASP A 169 -5.68 10.48 -34.88
CA ASP A 169 -4.34 10.95 -34.53
C ASP A 169 -4.20 12.39 -34.98
N ILE A 170 -3.86 13.29 -34.06
CA ILE A 170 -3.75 14.73 -34.29
C ILE A 170 -2.28 15.12 -34.11
N PHE A 171 -1.60 15.40 -35.21
CA PHE A 171 -0.21 15.82 -35.22
C PHE A 171 -0.10 17.33 -35.37
N ARG A 172 0.61 17.99 -34.46
CA ARG A 172 0.78 19.45 -34.45
C ARG A 172 2.11 19.84 -35.07
N ILE A 173 2.23 21.11 -35.48
CA ILE A 173 3.42 21.57 -36.20
C ILE A 173 4.67 21.65 -35.32
N ASP A 174 4.52 21.74 -34.00
CA ASP A 174 5.63 21.69 -33.04
C ASP A 174 6.22 20.28 -32.88
N GLY A 175 5.61 19.26 -33.48
CA GLY A 175 5.99 17.85 -33.40
C GLY A 175 5.23 17.06 -32.32
N SER A 176 4.47 17.72 -31.44
CA SER A 176 3.59 17.04 -30.49
C SER A 176 2.43 16.36 -31.22
N HIS A 177 1.88 15.31 -30.63
CA HIS A 177 0.71 14.66 -31.19
C HIS A 177 -0.21 14.07 -30.13
N THR A 178 -1.46 13.82 -30.52
CA THR A 178 -2.49 13.26 -29.66
C THR A 178 -3.15 12.09 -30.38
N ILE A 179 -3.32 10.97 -29.69
CA ILE A 179 -4.23 9.90 -30.10
C ILE A 179 -5.53 10.11 -29.31
N GLU A 180 -6.68 10.21 -29.97
CA GLU A 180 -7.98 10.41 -29.31
C GLU A 180 -9.02 9.44 -29.87
N ARG A 181 -9.77 8.77 -28.99
CA ARG A 181 -10.83 7.85 -29.36
C ARG A 181 -12.22 8.46 -29.19
N ASN A 182 -13.21 7.83 -29.83
CA ASN A 182 -14.61 8.27 -29.77
C ASN A 182 -15.19 8.31 -28.35
N ASP A 183 -14.69 7.46 -27.44
CA ASP A 183 -15.05 7.42 -26.03
C ASP A 183 -14.40 8.54 -25.18
N LYS A 184 -13.73 9.51 -25.82
CA LYS A 184 -13.00 10.64 -25.20
C LYS A 184 -11.73 10.25 -24.48
N SER A 185 -11.32 8.99 -24.51
CA SER A 185 -9.97 8.62 -24.10
C SER A 185 -8.95 9.27 -25.05
N LYS A 186 -7.83 9.74 -24.50
CA LYS A 186 -6.72 10.28 -25.29
C LYS A 186 -5.33 10.03 -24.70
N ILE A 187 -4.31 10.09 -25.54
CA ILE A 187 -2.90 10.09 -25.16
C ILE A 187 -2.24 11.28 -25.84
N ASP A 188 -1.58 12.14 -25.07
CA ASP A 188 -0.79 13.25 -25.60
C ASP A 188 0.70 12.93 -25.49
N PHE A 189 1.45 13.27 -26.55
CA PHE A 189 2.89 13.11 -26.66
C PHE A 189 3.57 14.45 -26.93
N ASN A 190 4.76 14.65 -26.37
CA ASN A 190 5.60 15.80 -26.69
C ASN A 190 6.34 15.61 -28.03
N PRO A 191 7.03 16.64 -28.55
CA PRO A 191 7.77 16.55 -29.81
C PRO A 191 8.90 15.51 -29.87
N ALA A 192 9.33 14.98 -28.72
CA ALA A 192 10.33 13.92 -28.62
C ALA A 192 9.69 12.52 -28.51
N ASP A 193 8.39 12.41 -28.86
CA ASP A 193 7.63 11.16 -28.86
C ASP A 193 7.49 10.52 -27.47
N ARG A 194 7.38 11.35 -26.43
CA ARG A 194 7.20 10.88 -25.04
C ARG A 194 5.81 11.20 -24.54
N LEU A 195 5.15 10.21 -23.94
CA LEU A 195 3.83 10.36 -23.34
C LEU A 195 3.86 11.45 -22.27
N THR A 196 3.05 12.48 -22.41
CA THR A 196 2.87 13.56 -21.43
C THR A 196 1.54 13.48 -20.70
N GLU A 197 0.50 12.93 -21.33
CA GLU A 197 -0.81 12.77 -20.71
C GLU A 197 -1.48 11.50 -21.24
N MET A 198 -2.15 10.77 -20.36
CA MET A 198 -3.08 9.70 -20.68
C MET A 198 -4.40 10.01 -19.97
N VAL A 199 -5.48 10.02 -20.72
CA VAL A 199 -6.86 10.00 -20.21
C VAL A 199 -7.48 8.70 -20.71
N ALA A 200 -7.64 7.72 -19.83
CA ALA A 200 -8.24 6.44 -20.18
C ALA A 200 -9.77 6.55 -20.30
N ALA A 201 -10.42 5.56 -20.90
CA ALA A 201 -11.87 5.56 -21.14
C ALA A 201 -12.72 5.65 -19.85
N ASN A 202 -12.19 5.16 -18.72
CA ASN A 202 -12.81 5.30 -17.39
C ASN A 202 -12.60 6.69 -16.74
N GLY A 203 -12.00 7.63 -17.46
CA GLY A 203 -11.69 8.98 -16.98
C GLY A 203 -10.40 9.09 -16.16
N ARG A 204 -9.68 7.99 -15.92
CA ARG A 204 -8.40 8.03 -15.20
C ARG A 204 -7.41 8.88 -15.99
N LYS A 205 -6.89 9.92 -15.32
CA LYS A 205 -5.88 10.82 -15.87
C LYS A 205 -4.51 10.56 -15.25
N ILE A 206 -3.50 10.42 -16.09
CA ILE A 206 -2.08 10.38 -15.69
C ILE A 206 -1.31 11.41 -16.52
N THR A 207 -0.47 12.21 -15.89
CA THR A 207 0.38 13.20 -16.56
C THR A 207 1.84 12.95 -16.20
N LEU A 208 2.74 13.04 -17.17
CA LEU A 208 4.18 12.81 -17.01
C LEU A 208 4.97 14.03 -17.50
N THR A 209 6.04 14.39 -16.79
CA THR A 209 6.98 15.43 -17.21
C THR A 209 8.41 14.91 -17.29
N TYR A 210 9.24 15.59 -18.08
CA TYR A 210 10.61 15.15 -18.36
C TYR A 210 11.60 16.31 -18.27
N SER A 211 12.85 15.98 -17.94
CA SER A 211 13.99 16.87 -18.06
C SER A 211 14.36 17.09 -19.53
N TYR A 212 15.25 18.05 -19.79
CA TYR A 212 15.81 18.26 -21.13
C TYR A 212 16.55 17.02 -21.67
N ALA A 213 17.21 16.26 -20.79
CA ALA A 213 17.87 14.99 -21.14
C ALA A 213 16.86 13.85 -21.41
N GLY A 214 15.60 14.03 -21.01
CA GLY A 214 14.52 13.08 -21.25
C GLY A 214 14.23 12.08 -20.16
N GLU A 215 14.83 12.29 -18.99
CA GLU A 215 14.52 11.55 -17.79
C GLU A 215 13.19 12.05 -17.21
N MET A 216 12.35 11.14 -16.73
CA MET A 216 11.07 11.51 -16.11
C MET A 216 11.33 12.27 -14.80
N THR A 217 10.69 13.43 -14.65
CA THR A 217 10.86 14.32 -13.49
C THR A 217 9.64 14.38 -12.60
N SER A 218 8.45 14.12 -13.15
CA SER A 218 7.23 14.02 -12.35
C SER A 218 6.18 13.11 -12.98
N MET A 219 5.30 12.60 -12.12
CA MET A 219 4.07 11.92 -12.47
C MET A 219 2.94 12.57 -11.66
N SER A 220 1.78 12.77 -12.27
CA SER A 220 0.54 13.15 -11.59
C SER A 220 -0.53 12.13 -11.92
N ASP A 221 -1.24 11.67 -10.90
CA ASP A 221 -2.38 10.76 -11.03
C ASP A 221 -3.45 11.10 -9.97
N PRO A 222 -4.55 10.33 -9.82
CA PRO A 222 -5.57 10.63 -8.81
C PRO A 222 -5.09 10.66 -7.35
N ARG A 223 -3.90 10.10 -7.02
CA ARG A 223 -3.27 10.17 -5.70
C ARG A 223 -2.52 11.49 -5.48
N GLY A 224 -2.29 12.27 -6.54
CA GLY A 224 -1.61 13.55 -6.52
C GLY A 224 -0.36 13.55 -7.39
N THR A 225 0.49 14.56 -7.19
CA THR A 225 1.71 14.77 -7.98
C THR A 225 2.94 14.34 -7.21
N TYR A 226 3.74 13.49 -7.85
CA TYR A 226 5.01 12.98 -7.36
C TYR A 226 6.14 13.51 -8.23
N THR A 227 7.24 13.91 -7.61
CA THR A 227 8.46 14.37 -8.28
C THR A 227 9.64 13.48 -7.98
N THR A 228 10.57 13.35 -8.92
CA THR A 228 11.80 12.56 -8.76
C THR A 228 12.99 13.26 -9.41
N LYS A 229 14.19 12.95 -8.92
CA LYS A 229 15.47 13.35 -9.52
C LYS A 229 16.25 12.19 -10.14
N ASN A 230 15.93 10.95 -9.77
CA ASN A 230 16.66 9.76 -10.16
C ASN A 230 15.76 8.68 -10.79
N GLY A 231 14.45 8.94 -10.92
CA GLY A 231 13.49 7.97 -11.46
C GLY A 231 13.13 6.83 -10.51
N TYR A 232 13.60 6.87 -9.26
CA TYR A 232 13.42 5.81 -8.27
C TYR A 232 12.86 6.30 -6.92
N GLU A 233 13.35 7.44 -6.43
CA GLU A 233 12.88 8.09 -5.21
C GLU A 233 11.87 9.17 -5.58
N TRP A 234 10.65 9.05 -5.05
CA TRP A 234 9.54 9.91 -5.40
C TRP A 234 8.97 10.62 -4.18
N TYR A 235 8.70 11.90 -4.36
CA TYR A 235 8.22 12.79 -3.30
C TYR A 235 6.90 13.43 -3.69
N HIS A 236 5.91 13.38 -2.80
CA HIS A 236 4.57 13.93 -2.99
C HIS A 236 4.52 15.41 -2.64
N GLY A 237 3.90 16.21 -3.51
CA GLY A 237 3.72 17.64 -3.28
C GLY A 237 5.04 18.38 -3.05
N ASP A 238 5.17 19.04 -1.89
CA ASP A 238 6.34 19.82 -1.51
C ASP A 238 7.40 19.02 -0.72
N HIS A 239 7.19 17.73 -0.46
CA HIS A 239 8.20 16.88 0.17
C HIS A 239 9.48 16.87 -0.69
N LYS A 240 10.63 17.13 -0.05
CA LYS A 240 11.96 17.11 -0.69
C LYS A 240 13.00 16.68 0.34
N PRO A 241 14.20 16.23 -0.08
CA PRO A 241 15.30 16.00 0.85
C PRO A 241 15.49 17.19 1.82
N PRO A 242 15.65 16.94 3.14
CA PRO A 242 16.06 15.68 3.77
C PRO A 242 14.92 14.72 4.18
N HIS A 243 13.65 15.00 3.83
CA HIS A 243 12.56 14.07 4.11
C HIS A 243 12.80 12.73 3.39
N ALA A 244 12.34 11.63 4.00
CA ALA A 244 12.34 10.32 3.33
C ALA A 244 11.43 10.38 2.10
N PRO A 245 11.76 9.70 0.99
CA PRO A 245 10.87 9.61 -0.17
C PRO A 245 9.53 8.99 0.24
N ASP A 246 8.43 9.45 -0.33
CA ASP A 246 7.09 8.90 -0.07
C ASP A 246 6.90 7.55 -0.77
N TRP A 247 7.46 7.45 -1.97
CA TRP A 247 7.37 6.27 -2.82
C TRP A 247 8.76 5.90 -3.38
N LEU A 248 9.05 4.60 -3.40
CA LEU A 248 10.22 4.02 -4.07
C LEU A 248 9.73 3.15 -5.22
N GLY A 249 10.26 3.36 -6.42
CA GLY A 249 9.86 2.58 -7.58
C GLY A 249 10.11 3.28 -8.90
N THR A 250 9.80 2.59 -9.99
CA THR A 250 9.97 3.08 -11.36
C THR A 250 8.62 3.29 -12.03
N VAL A 251 8.55 4.28 -12.91
CA VAL A 251 7.44 4.49 -13.84
C VAL A 251 7.91 4.15 -15.25
N SER A 252 7.07 3.47 -16.02
CA SER A 252 7.26 3.27 -17.45
C SER A 252 5.94 3.41 -18.19
N TYR A 253 5.99 3.56 -19.52
CA TYR A 253 4.81 3.59 -20.38
C TYR A 253 5.11 2.90 -21.71
N SER A 254 4.05 2.52 -22.41
CA SER A 254 4.09 2.02 -23.78
C SER A 254 3.51 3.05 -24.75
N HIS A 255 3.89 2.98 -26.02
CA HIS A 255 3.38 3.89 -27.06
C HIS A 255 1.88 3.70 -27.33
N ASN A 256 1.33 2.51 -27.03
CA ASN A 256 -0.13 2.26 -27.09
C ASN A 256 -0.88 2.78 -25.85
N GLY A 257 -0.23 3.58 -25.00
CA GLY A 257 -0.88 4.33 -23.93
C GLY A 257 -1.13 3.56 -22.64
N SER A 258 -0.39 2.48 -22.38
CA SER A 258 -0.37 1.93 -21.02
C SER A 258 0.68 2.65 -20.18
N VAL A 259 0.36 2.94 -18.93
CA VAL A 259 1.32 3.44 -17.93
C VAL A 259 1.43 2.39 -16.85
N SER A 260 2.66 2.09 -16.42
CA SER A 260 2.90 1.15 -15.34
C SER A 260 3.86 1.68 -14.30
N GLU A 261 3.62 1.30 -13.05
CA GLU A 261 4.51 1.52 -11.92
C GLU A 261 5.00 0.19 -11.39
N ARG A 262 6.26 0.15 -10.96
CA ARG A 262 6.83 -0.95 -10.19
C ARG A 262 7.42 -0.39 -8.90
N SER A 263 6.81 -0.70 -7.76
CA SER A 263 7.32 -0.27 -6.45
C SER A 263 8.62 -1.00 -6.09
N GLY A 264 9.37 -0.46 -5.14
CA GLY A 264 10.53 -1.12 -4.51
C GLY A 264 10.15 -2.40 -3.75
N SER A 265 8.88 -2.54 -3.35
CA SER A 265 8.32 -3.79 -2.80
C SER A 265 7.93 -4.81 -3.88
N GLY A 266 8.08 -4.44 -5.17
CA GLY A 266 7.77 -5.24 -6.34
C GLY A 266 6.29 -5.42 -6.66
N LEU A 267 5.43 -4.55 -6.13
CA LEU A 267 4.09 -4.34 -6.68
C LEU A 267 4.22 -3.74 -8.07
N TYR A 268 3.64 -4.40 -9.06
CA TYR A 268 3.51 -3.93 -10.43
C TYR A 268 2.05 -3.56 -10.68
N LYS A 269 1.78 -2.31 -11.07
CA LYS A 269 0.45 -1.89 -11.55
C LYS A 269 0.58 -1.39 -12.97
N ARG A 270 -0.40 -1.75 -13.81
CA ARG A 270 -0.52 -1.24 -15.18
C ARG A 270 -1.95 -0.71 -15.36
N TRP A 271 -2.03 0.52 -15.87
CA TRP A 271 -3.27 1.13 -16.33
C TRP A 271 -3.23 1.21 -17.84
N ASN A 272 -4.25 0.66 -18.49
CA ASN A 272 -4.35 0.61 -19.93
C ASN A 272 -5.20 1.76 -20.46
N PHE A 273 -4.95 2.12 -21.71
CA PHE A 273 -5.65 3.21 -22.38
C PHE A 273 -7.16 2.98 -22.49
N ASP A 274 -7.58 1.71 -22.61
CA ASP A 274 -8.99 1.31 -22.65
C ASP A 274 -9.72 1.42 -21.31
N GLY A 275 -9.03 1.80 -20.23
CA GLY A 275 -9.58 1.91 -18.88
C GLY A 275 -9.39 0.68 -18.01
N SER A 276 -8.99 -0.46 -18.57
CA SER A 276 -8.67 -1.66 -17.77
C SER A 276 -7.39 -1.45 -16.95
N SER A 277 -7.24 -2.23 -15.89
CA SER A 277 -6.00 -2.22 -15.11
C SER A 277 -5.70 -3.56 -14.48
N VAL A 278 -4.42 -3.79 -14.22
CA VAL A 278 -3.95 -5.00 -13.52
C VAL A 278 -2.99 -4.61 -12.40
N ALA A 279 -3.02 -5.37 -11.31
CA ALA A 279 -2.04 -5.30 -10.25
C ALA A 279 -1.46 -6.69 -9.96
N HIS A 280 -0.14 -6.80 -9.95
CA HIS A 280 0.61 -8.01 -9.63
C HIS A 280 1.53 -7.74 -8.45
N TYR A 281 1.59 -8.67 -7.51
CA TYR A 281 2.47 -8.58 -6.35
C TYR A 281 3.51 -9.70 -6.45
N LEU A 282 4.73 -9.47 -5.94
CA LEU A 282 5.84 -10.43 -6.04
C LEU A 282 5.52 -11.84 -5.53
N ASN A 283 4.58 -11.96 -4.61
CA ASN A 283 4.19 -13.22 -4.00
C ASN A 283 3.06 -13.95 -4.75
N GLY A 284 2.80 -13.57 -6.00
CA GLY A 284 1.80 -14.21 -6.86
C GLY A 284 0.36 -13.71 -6.65
N ARG A 285 0.12 -12.75 -5.74
CA ARG A 285 -1.19 -12.09 -5.64
C ARG A 285 -1.47 -11.30 -6.91
N HIS A 286 -2.74 -11.25 -7.30
CA HIS A 286 -3.14 -10.65 -8.55
C HIS A 286 -4.56 -10.08 -8.51
N LEU A 287 -4.76 -8.94 -9.19
CA LEU A 287 -6.05 -8.24 -9.29
C LEU A 287 -6.23 -7.72 -10.73
N ASP A 288 -7.28 -8.19 -11.40
CA ASP A 288 -7.71 -7.72 -12.71
C ASP A 288 -8.95 -6.83 -12.60
N VAL A 289 -8.95 -5.72 -13.33
CA VAL A 289 -10.05 -4.75 -13.36
C VAL A 289 -10.41 -4.46 -14.82
N ASP A 290 -11.70 -4.55 -15.15
CA ASP A 290 -12.21 -4.25 -16.48
C ASP A 290 -12.21 -2.74 -16.79
N LYS A 291 -12.58 -2.40 -18.04
CA LYS A 291 -12.65 -1.01 -18.52
C LYS A 291 -13.71 -0.14 -17.81
N GLN A 292 -14.67 -0.75 -17.11
CA GLN A 292 -15.67 -0.06 -16.31
C GLN A 292 -15.25 0.13 -14.84
N GLY A 293 -14.10 -0.43 -14.45
CA GLY A 293 -13.59 -0.35 -13.08
C GLY A 293 -14.06 -1.48 -12.16
N HIS A 294 -14.68 -2.53 -12.70
CA HIS A 294 -15.08 -3.69 -11.91
C HIS A 294 -13.97 -4.73 -11.82
N VAL A 295 -13.83 -5.36 -10.65
CA VAL A 295 -12.85 -6.42 -10.44
C VAL A 295 -13.34 -7.71 -11.11
N THR A 296 -12.61 -8.24 -12.09
CA THR A 296 -13.00 -9.47 -12.80
C THR A 296 -12.30 -10.72 -12.27
N ARG A 297 -11.11 -10.57 -11.68
CA ARG A 297 -10.36 -11.68 -11.10
C ARG A 297 -9.48 -11.24 -9.95
N ILE A 298 -9.45 -12.07 -8.91
CA ILE A 298 -8.55 -12.00 -7.77
C ILE A 298 -7.81 -13.34 -7.66
N VAL A 299 -6.50 -13.28 -7.45
CA VAL A 299 -5.70 -14.40 -6.93
C VAL A 299 -5.09 -13.94 -5.61
N ASN A 300 -5.46 -14.62 -4.52
CA ASN A 300 -4.94 -14.30 -3.20
C ASN A 300 -3.57 -14.97 -2.96
N ALA A 301 -2.95 -14.69 -1.81
CA ALA A 301 -1.63 -15.23 -1.49
C ALA A 301 -1.60 -16.76 -1.35
N ASN A 302 -2.74 -17.38 -1.04
CA ASN A 302 -2.93 -18.83 -1.00
C ASN A 302 -3.13 -19.44 -2.39
N GLN A 303 -2.93 -18.67 -3.47
CA GLN A 303 -3.16 -19.05 -4.86
C GLN A 303 -4.61 -19.45 -5.16
N GLN A 304 -5.56 -19.04 -4.30
CA GLN A 304 -6.97 -19.24 -4.54
C GLN A 304 -7.48 -18.14 -5.47
N GLN A 305 -8.12 -18.57 -6.56
CA GLN A 305 -8.73 -17.67 -7.52
C GLN A 305 -10.21 -17.44 -7.20
N THR A 306 -10.63 -16.19 -7.32
CA THR A 306 -12.03 -15.78 -7.37
C THR A 306 -12.27 -14.94 -8.63
N THR A 307 -13.32 -15.22 -9.38
CA THR A 307 -13.71 -14.46 -10.58
C THR A 307 -15.12 -13.91 -10.47
N PHE A 308 -15.36 -12.80 -11.16
CA PHE A 308 -16.65 -12.10 -11.15
C PHE A 308 -17.07 -11.73 -12.57
N GLN A 309 -18.37 -11.78 -12.82
CA GLN A 309 -18.99 -11.28 -14.06
C GLN A 309 -20.03 -10.22 -13.73
N TYR A 310 -20.23 -9.30 -14.67
CA TYR A 310 -21.13 -8.16 -14.53
C TYR A 310 -22.02 -8.02 -15.76
N ASP A 311 -23.22 -7.50 -15.58
CA ASP A 311 -24.08 -7.09 -16.69
C ASP A 311 -23.68 -5.72 -17.27
N SER A 312 -24.37 -5.28 -18.33
CA SER A 312 -24.12 -3.99 -18.96
C SER A 312 -24.41 -2.76 -18.08
N LEU A 313 -25.10 -2.95 -16.94
CA LEU A 313 -25.37 -1.91 -15.95
C LEU A 313 -24.36 -1.92 -14.79
N GLY A 314 -23.37 -2.82 -14.82
CA GLY A 314 -22.34 -2.95 -13.79
C GLY A 314 -22.79 -3.75 -12.56
N LYS A 315 -23.92 -4.47 -12.65
CA LYS A 315 -24.37 -5.33 -11.56
C LYS A 315 -23.71 -6.70 -11.66
N MET A 316 -23.19 -7.20 -10.54
CA MET A 316 -22.59 -8.53 -10.48
C MET A 316 -23.64 -9.62 -10.76
N THR A 317 -23.34 -10.51 -11.70
CA THR A 317 -24.23 -11.60 -12.14
C THR A 317 -23.68 -12.98 -11.80
N GLU A 318 -22.35 -13.12 -11.70
CA GLU A 318 -21.68 -14.38 -11.36
C GLU A 318 -20.50 -14.13 -10.43
N MET A 319 -20.28 -15.05 -9.49
CA MET A 319 -19.08 -15.18 -8.70
C MET A 319 -18.63 -16.64 -8.72
N SER A 320 -17.36 -16.89 -8.99
CA SER A 320 -16.78 -18.24 -8.89
C SER A 320 -15.58 -18.24 -7.96
N ASP A 321 -15.58 -19.15 -7.00
CA ASP A 321 -14.51 -19.33 -6.02
C ASP A 321 -14.28 -20.82 -5.71
N GLN A 322 -13.57 -21.11 -4.62
CA GLN A 322 -13.27 -22.49 -4.17
C GLN A 322 -14.51 -23.28 -3.73
N ARG A 323 -15.62 -22.62 -3.38
CA ARG A 323 -16.90 -23.25 -3.00
C ARG A 323 -17.71 -23.63 -4.24
N GLY A 324 -17.50 -22.92 -5.35
CA GLY A 324 -18.05 -23.18 -6.68
C GLY A 324 -18.47 -21.90 -7.41
N THR A 325 -19.17 -22.06 -8.53
CA THR A 325 -19.76 -20.95 -9.28
C THR A 325 -21.18 -20.67 -8.82
N TYR A 326 -21.49 -19.40 -8.56
CA TYR A 326 -22.78 -18.90 -8.11
C TYR A 326 -23.27 -17.79 -9.03
N ASN A 327 -24.55 -17.87 -9.40
CA ASN A 327 -25.22 -16.90 -10.27
C ASN A 327 -26.32 -16.15 -9.52
N THR A 328 -26.57 -14.91 -9.93
CA THR A 328 -27.66 -14.07 -9.43
C THR A 328 -28.22 -13.16 -10.52
N THR A 329 -29.51 -12.84 -10.43
CA THR A 329 -30.18 -11.83 -11.28
C THR A 329 -30.56 -10.58 -10.49
N ASP A 330 -30.74 -10.72 -9.17
CA ASP A 330 -31.17 -9.64 -8.28
C ASP A 330 -30.04 -9.10 -7.40
N GLY A 331 -28.88 -9.77 -7.34
CA GLY A 331 -27.74 -9.38 -6.50
C GLY A 331 -27.90 -9.79 -5.03
N ILE A 332 -28.96 -10.54 -4.70
CA ILE A 332 -29.32 -10.95 -3.34
C ILE A 332 -29.50 -12.46 -3.25
N ASN A 333 -30.21 -13.07 -4.19
CA ASN A 333 -30.46 -14.51 -4.23
C ASN A 333 -29.43 -15.17 -5.14
N TRP A 334 -28.61 -16.05 -4.57
CA TRP A 334 -27.51 -16.72 -5.27
C TRP A 334 -27.77 -18.22 -5.43
N TYR A 335 -27.47 -18.74 -6.62
CA TYR A 335 -27.73 -20.11 -7.02
C TYR A 335 -26.44 -20.75 -7.53
N LYS A 336 -25.99 -21.85 -6.91
CA LYS A 336 -24.83 -22.60 -7.40
C LYS A 336 -25.13 -23.22 -8.75
N SER A 337 -24.28 -22.94 -9.74
CA SER A 337 -24.49 -23.28 -11.16
C SER A 337 -24.61 -24.78 -11.42
N ALA A 338 -24.07 -25.63 -10.54
CA ALA A 338 -24.18 -27.09 -10.63
C ALA A 338 -25.61 -27.62 -10.34
N ASN A 339 -26.50 -26.80 -9.80
CA ASN A 339 -27.84 -27.23 -9.36
C ASN A 339 -28.93 -26.62 -10.26
N THR A 340 -29.40 -27.40 -11.24
CA THR A 340 -30.33 -26.97 -12.30
C THR A 340 -31.82 -26.97 -11.88
N THR A 341 -32.16 -27.48 -10.71
CA THR A 341 -33.56 -27.61 -10.22
C THR A 341 -33.77 -26.79 -8.96
N ARG A 342 -34.20 -25.52 -9.03
CA ARG A 342 -34.34 -24.71 -7.80
C ARG A 342 -35.60 -23.86 -7.66
N ALA A 343 -36.27 -24.11 -6.54
CA ALA A 343 -37.33 -23.28 -5.96
C ALA A 343 -36.80 -22.32 -4.87
N GLN A 344 -35.58 -22.50 -4.36
CA GLN A 344 -34.95 -21.67 -3.32
C GLN A 344 -33.46 -21.43 -3.63
N SER A 345 -32.92 -20.27 -3.24
CA SER A 345 -31.51 -19.91 -3.35
C SER A 345 -30.61 -20.72 -2.39
N ASP A 346 -29.32 -20.91 -2.73
CA ASP A 346 -28.34 -21.50 -1.80
C ASP A 346 -27.97 -20.54 -0.69
N TRP A 347 -27.88 -19.28 -1.07
CA TRP A 347 -27.34 -18.23 -0.25
C TRP A 347 -28.06 -16.94 -0.59
N ARG A 348 -28.30 -16.15 0.47
CA ARG A 348 -28.98 -14.86 0.39
C ARG A 348 -28.10 -13.80 1.01
N GLY A 349 -27.71 -12.82 0.22
CA GLY A 349 -26.80 -11.78 0.65
C GLY A 349 -26.22 -10.98 -0.50
N THR A 350 -25.48 -9.92 -0.16
CA THR A 350 -24.81 -9.04 -1.12
C THR A 350 -23.33 -9.33 -1.15
N VAL A 351 -22.72 -9.20 -2.34
CA VAL A 351 -21.28 -9.33 -2.55
C VAL A 351 -20.74 -8.01 -3.06
N THR A 352 -19.67 -7.50 -2.44
CA THR A 352 -18.94 -6.32 -2.92
C THR A 352 -17.45 -6.64 -3.03
N VAL A 353 -16.80 -6.03 -4.02
CA VAL A 353 -15.37 -6.24 -4.31
C VAL A 353 -14.69 -4.89 -4.53
N SER A 354 -13.61 -4.65 -3.80
CA SER A 354 -12.86 -3.39 -3.89
C SER A 354 -11.77 -3.47 -4.97
N ALA A 355 -11.80 -2.57 -5.95
CA ALA A 355 -10.77 -2.44 -6.97
C ALA A 355 -9.43 -1.85 -6.43
N SER A 356 -9.44 -1.22 -5.25
CA SER A 356 -8.22 -0.66 -4.66
C SER A 356 -7.45 -1.66 -3.80
N SER A 357 -8.16 -2.59 -3.15
CA SER A 357 -7.58 -3.50 -2.16
C SER A 357 -7.76 -4.98 -2.48
N GLY A 358 -8.58 -5.33 -3.48
CA GLY A 358 -8.97 -6.72 -3.74
C GLY A 358 -9.79 -7.33 -2.60
N LEU A 359 -10.36 -6.51 -1.71
CA LEU A 359 -11.19 -6.98 -0.61
C LEU A 359 -12.54 -7.45 -1.13
N ILE A 360 -12.87 -8.72 -0.87
CA ILE A 360 -14.19 -9.31 -1.12
C ILE A 360 -14.99 -9.24 0.18
N SER A 361 -16.23 -8.76 0.14
CA SER A 361 -17.12 -8.69 1.29
C SER A 361 -18.48 -9.32 0.96
N GLU A 362 -18.89 -10.31 1.75
CA GLU A 362 -20.19 -10.97 1.66
C GLU A 362 -21.02 -10.61 2.88
N GLN A 363 -22.19 -10.00 2.68
CA GLN A 363 -23.13 -9.71 3.76
C GLN A 363 -24.35 -10.61 3.66
N ASN A 364 -24.57 -11.45 4.68
CA ASN A 364 -25.71 -12.34 4.76
C ASN A 364 -27.00 -11.54 5.03
N ALA A 365 -28.03 -11.76 4.21
CA ALA A 365 -29.28 -10.99 4.26
C ALA A 365 -30.16 -11.29 5.49
N GLU A 366 -30.01 -12.47 6.10
CA GLU A 366 -30.88 -12.95 7.19
C GLU A 366 -30.30 -12.60 8.57
N THR A 367 -28.99 -12.79 8.72
CA THR A 367 -28.29 -12.57 9.99
C THR A 367 -27.68 -11.18 10.09
N GLY A 368 -27.37 -10.56 8.94
CA GLY A 368 -26.57 -9.33 8.85
C GLY A 368 -25.07 -9.56 9.03
N SER A 369 -24.61 -10.81 9.23
CA SER A 369 -23.20 -11.13 9.36
C SER A 369 -22.44 -10.80 8.08
N VAL A 370 -21.22 -10.29 8.22
CA VAL A 370 -20.34 -9.97 7.09
C VAL A 370 -19.13 -10.90 7.12
N HIS A 371 -18.71 -11.43 5.99
CA HIS A 371 -17.46 -12.15 5.84
C HIS A 371 -16.58 -11.40 4.84
N ARG A 372 -15.28 -11.28 5.13
CA ARG A 372 -14.33 -10.60 4.26
C ARG A 372 -13.16 -11.50 3.92
N TRP A 373 -12.77 -11.48 2.65
CA TRP A 373 -11.57 -12.16 2.15
C TRP A 373 -10.61 -11.16 1.57
N THR A 374 -9.37 -11.24 2.03
CA THR A 374 -8.32 -10.27 1.74
C THR A 374 -7.41 -10.83 0.66
N LEU A 375 -6.69 -9.93 -0.01
CA LEU A 375 -5.73 -10.33 -1.04
C LEU A 375 -4.55 -11.14 -0.45
N ASP A 376 -4.22 -10.95 0.83
CA ASP A 376 -3.21 -11.73 1.56
C ASP A 376 -3.71 -13.12 2.01
N GLY A 377 -4.95 -13.49 1.69
CA GLY A 377 -5.49 -14.84 1.93
C GLY A 377 -6.18 -15.04 3.28
N ARG A 378 -6.37 -13.98 4.07
CA ARG A 378 -7.11 -14.02 5.33
C ARG A 378 -8.62 -14.03 5.10
N HIS A 379 -9.32 -14.68 6.03
CA HIS A 379 -10.77 -14.65 6.15
C HIS A 379 -11.12 -14.01 7.49
N LEU A 380 -11.97 -12.98 7.45
CA LEU A 380 -12.50 -12.31 8.63
C LEU A 380 -14.03 -12.47 8.68
N ALA A 381 -14.60 -12.62 9.87
CA ALA A 381 -16.03 -12.75 10.09
C ALA A 381 -16.53 -11.71 11.11
N PHE A 382 -17.57 -10.99 10.74
CA PHE A 382 -18.18 -9.91 11.51
C PHE A 382 -19.61 -10.32 11.83
N GLU A 383 -19.77 -10.88 13.02
CA GLU A 383 -21.07 -11.36 13.49
C GLU A 383 -21.63 -10.42 14.56
N LYS A 384 -22.90 -10.60 14.93
CA LYS A 384 -23.46 -9.88 16.08
C LYS A 384 -22.78 -10.34 17.36
N LEU A 385 -22.53 -9.37 18.26
CA LEU A 385 -22.07 -9.57 19.63
C LEU A 385 -22.70 -10.83 20.25
N LEU A 386 -21.86 -11.71 20.77
CA LEU A 386 -22.30 -12.85 21.55
C LEU A 386 -22.84 -12.34 22.90
N PRO A 387 -24.10 -12.65 23.27
CA PRO A 387 -24.59 -12.35 24.62
C PRO A 387 -23.71 -13.05 25.67
N VAL A 388 -23.39 -12.37 26.78
CA VAL A 388 -22.54 -12.97 27.84
C VAL A 388 -23.13 -14.26 28.40
N SER A 389 -24.46 -14.42 28.40
CA SER A 389 -25.14 -15.66 28.78
C SER A 389 -24.88 -16.85 27.86
N ASP A 390 -24.40 -16.62 26.63
CA ASP A 390 -24.02 -17.67 25.67
C ASP A 390 -22.51 -17.96 25.69
N PHE A 391 -21.72 -17.20 26.47
CA PHE A 391 -20.26 -17.34 26.55
C PHE A 391 -19.84 -18.77 26.90
N SER A 392 -20.31 -19.31 28.03
CA SER A 392 -19.91 -20.64 28.50
C SER A 392 -20.25 -21.73 27.49
N LYS A 393 -21.45 -21.68 26.90
CA LYS A 393 -21.89 -22.65 25.90
C LYS A 393 -20.97 -22.64 24.68
N ARG A 394 -20.57 -21.47 24.20
CA ARG A 394 -19.67 -21.36 23.05
C ARG A 394 -18.23 -21.73 23.43
N ALA A 395 -17.75 -21.32 24.61
CA ALA A 395 -16.44 -21.69 25.14
C ALA A 395 -16.30 -23.22 25.27
N GLU A 396 -17.33 -23.91 25.76
CA GLU A 396 -17.36 -25.39 25.82
C GLU A 396 -17.29 -26.04 24.43
N GLN A 397 -17.91 -25.45 23.40
CA GLN A 397 -17.82 -25.93 22.01
C GLN A 397 -16.40 -25.75 21.42
N LEU A 398 -15.71 -24.69 21.82
CA LEU A 398 -14.34 -24.40 21.40
C LEU A 398 -13.31 -25.19 22.23
N PHE A 399 -13.67 -25.64 23.43
CA PHE A 399 -12.77 -26.32 24.36
C PHE A 399 -11.95 -27.44 23.70
N PRO A 400 -12.53 -28.42 22.97
CA PRO A 400 -11.74 -29.50 22.38
C PRO A 400 -10.81 -29.05 21.24
N GLN A 401 -11.03 -27.84 20.73
CA GLN A 401 -10.18 -27.24 19.72
C GLN A 401 -8.99 -26.48 20.35
N ILE A 402 -9.16 -25.95 21.57
CA ILE A 402 -8.15 -25.18 22.31
C ILE A 402 -7.30 -26.10 23.18
N ASP A 403 -7.91 -27.10 23.82
CA ASP A 403 -7.27 -28.17 24.60
C ASP A 403 -6.50 -29.11 23.65
N THR A 404 -5.23 -28.78 23.43
CA THR A 404 -4.39 -29.45 22.43
C THR A 404 -3.75 -30.71 22.97
N ASP A 405 -3.45 -30.76 24.27
CA ASP A 405 -2.89 -31.95 24.93
C ASP A 405 -3.98 -32.92 25.43
N LYS A 406 -5.25 -32.51 25.39
CA LYS A 406 -6.45 -33.28 25.74
C LYS A 406 -6.46 -33.69 27.21
N ASN A 407 -5.86 -32.88 28.07
CA ASN A 407 -5.80 -33.15 29.50
C ASN A 407 -7.09 -32.72 30.25
N GLY A 408 -8.00 -31.99 29.59
CA GLY A 408 -9.26 -31.51 30.17
C GLY A 408 -9.16 -30.14 30.85
N TYR A 409 -8.00 -29.48 30.81
CA TYR A 409 -7.68 -28.19 31.38
C TYR A 409 -7.16 -27.26 30.27
N LEU A 410 -7.49 -25.97 30.34
CA LEU A 410 -6.94 -24.98 29.42
C LEU A 410 -5.84 -24.18 30.09
N SER A 411 -4.61 -24.45 29.67
CA SER A 411 -3.43 -23.70 30.10
C SER A 411 -3.40 -22.29 29.49
N GLY A 412 -2.67 -21.38 30.11
CA GLY A 412 -2.42 -20.05 29.54
C GLY A 412 -1.75 -20.12 28.17
N SER A 413 -0.88 -21.11 27.95
CA SER A 413 -0.20 -21.34 26.66
C SER A 413 -1.15 -21.79 25.55
N GLU A 414 -2.14 -22.62 25.87
CA GLU A 414 -3.15 -23.06 24.90
C GLU A 414 -4.09 -21.94 24.51
N LEU A 415 -4.57 -21.17 25.50
CA LEU A 415 -5.38 -19.99 25.23
C LEU A 415 -4.58 -18.94 24.45
N GLY A 416 -3.29 -18.78 24.72
CA GLY A 416 -2.39 -17.90 23.95
C GLY A 416 -2.24 -18.35 22.49
N ARG A 417 -2.03 -19.64 22.25
CA ARG A 417 -2.03 -20.21 20.88
C ARG A 417 -3.38 -20.07 20.20
N ALA A 418 -4.48 -20.18 20.92
CA ALA A 418 -5.81 -19.98 20.37
C ALA A 418 -6.04 -18.51 19.98
N LEU A 419 -5.58 -17.57 20.81
CA LEU A 419 -5.62 -16.14 20.52
C LEU A 419 -4.93 -15.82 19.18
N GLU A 420 -3.77 -16.43 18.92
CA GLU A 420 -2.99 -16.21 17.69
C GLU A 420 -3.43 -17.06 16.49
N ASN A 421 -4.46 -17.91 16.65
CA ASN A 421 -4.89 -18.81 15.59
C ASN A 421 -5.98 -18.15 14.71
N PRO A 422 -5.71 -17.89 13.41
CA PRO A 422 -6.63 -17.16 12.54
C PRO A 422 -7.92 -17.93 12.19
N ARG A 423 -8.05 -19.20 12.61
CA ARG A 423 -9.29 -19.97 12.41
C ARG A 423 -10.46 -19.48 13.27
N PHE A 424 -10.17 -18.85 14.41
CA PHE A 424 -11.20 -18.34 15.31
C PHE A 424 -11.58 -16.94 14.86
N THR A 425 -12.75 -16.81 14.27
CA THR A 425 -13.30 -15.56 13.72
C THR A 425 -14.71 -15.31 14.24
N GLY A 426 -15.24 -14.10 14.09
CA GLY A 426 -16.57 -13.71 14.54
C GLY A 426 -16.76 -13.95 16.03
N ARG A 427 -17.81 -14.71 16.40
CA ARG A 427 -18.09 -15.05 17.79
C ARG A 427 -17.02 -15.93 18.44
N ASP A 428 -16.26 -16.70 17.66
CA ASP A 428 -15.19 -17.53 18.22
C ASP A 428 -14.03 -16.67 18.69
N ALA A 429 -13.66 -15.66 17.90
CA ALA A 429 -12.66 -14.68 18.30
C ALA A 429 -13.07 -13.92 19.57
N GLN A 430 -14.35 -13.50 19.66
CA GLN A 430 -14.89 -12.83 20.86
C GLN A 430 -14.69 -13.70 22.10
N VAL A 431 -15.08 -14.98 22.03
CA VAL A 431 -14.94 -15.92 23.15
C VAL A 431 -13.48 -16.18 23.47
N VAL A 432 -12.62 -16.43 22.49
CA VAL A 432 -11.19 -16.70 22.71
C VAL A 432 -10.51 -15.52 23.41
N ALA A 433 -10.76 -14.28 22.97
CA ALA A 433 -10.21 -13.08 23.59
C ALA A 433 -10.69 -12.90 25.04
N ALA A 434 -12.00 -13.03 25.28
CA ALA A 434 -12.58 -12.91 26.62
C ALA A 434 -12.08 -14.02 27.56
N PHE A 435 -12.03 -15.26 27.07
CA PHE A 435 -11.54 -16.40 27.81
C PHE A 435 -10.06 -16.21 28.17
N TYR A 436 -9.22 -15.84 27.20
CA TYR A 436 -7.81 -15.57 27.44
C TYR A 436 -7.59 -14.50 28.51
N LYS A 437 -8.27 -13.35 28.43
CA LYS A 437 -8.04 -12.23 29.36
C LYS A 437 -8.71 -12.41 30.73
N CYS A 438 -9.76 -13.22 30.83
CA CYS A 438 -10.45 -13.49 32.09
C CYS A 438 -10.03 -14.81 32.76
N ARG A 439 -9.12 -15.58 32.15
CA ARG A 439 -8.67 -16.92 32.61
C ARG A 439 -8.31 -16.99 34.10
N ASP A 440 -7.61 -15.96 34.61
CA ASP A 440 -7.11 -15.95 35.99
C ASP A 440 -8.24 -15.78 37.02
N ASP A 441 -9.38 -15.23 36.62
CA ASP A 441 -10.57 -15.11 37.46
C ASP A 441 -11.56 -16.24 37.20
N LEU A 442 -11.66 -16.73 35.95
CA LEU A 442 -12.48 -17.88 35.58
C LEU A 442 -12.01 -19.16 36.28
N ARG A 443 -10.70 -19.43 36.33
CA ARG A 443 -10.14 -20.64 36.96
C ARG A 443 -10.37 -20.75 38.48
N LYS A 444 -10.90 -19.69 39.11
CA LYS A 444 -11.17 -19.64 40.56
C LYS A 444 -12.63 -19.98 40.88
N LEU A 445 -13.43 -20.32 39.88
CA LEU A 445 -14.88 -20.48 40.04
C LEU A 445 -15.25 -21.89 40.51
N SER A 446 -14.44 -22.90 40.21
CA SER A 446 -14.65 -24.28 40.64
C SER A 446 -13.35 -24.94 41.09
N ASP A 447 -13.31 -25.39 42.34
CA ASP A 447 -12.19 -26.15 42.93
C ASP A 447 -12.23 -27.61 42.51
N ASP A 448 -11.70 -27.88 41.31
CA ASP A 448 -11.65 -29.20 40.70
C ASP A 448 -10.23 -29.80 40.60
N GLY A 449 -9.22 -29.11 41.16
CA GLY A 449 -7.82 -29.52 41.18
C GLY A 449 -7.35 -30.06 42.53
N LEU A 450 -6.41 -31.01 42.54
CA LEU A 450 -5.76 -31.50 43.77
C LEU A 450 -4.63 -30.57 44.29
N PHE A 451 -4.25 -29.53 43.53
CA PHE A 451 -3.28 -28.49 43.91
C PHE A 451 -3.54 -27.19 43.11
N SER A 452 -3.33 -26.03 43.76
CA SER A 452 -3.29 -24.65 43.21
C SER A 452 -3.72 -24.49 41.74
N GLU A 453 -5.00 -24.17 41.52
CA GLU A 453 -5.62 -23.94 40.21
C GLU A 453 -4.81 -22.97 39.32
N SER A 454 -4.06 -23.51 38.36
CA SER A 454 -3.35 -22.70 37.37
C SER A 454 -4.09 -22.57 36.04
N GLU A 455 -5.14 -23.38 35.80
CA GLU A 455 -5.75 -23.62 34.48
C GLU A 455 -7.28 -23.65 34.58
N THR A 456 -8.00 -23.40 33.48
CA THR A 456 -9.47 -23.33 33.48
C THR A 456 -10.11 -24.60 32.93
N THR A 457 -11.20 -25.07 33.54
CA THR A 457 -11.91 -26.30 33.15
C THR A 457 -13.31 -26.03 32.58
N LYS A 458 -14.04 -27.10 32.22
CA LYS A 458 -15.46 -27.00 31.84
C LYS A 458 -16.34 -26.73 33.05
N GLU A 459 -15.95 -27.18 34.23
CA GLU A 459 -16.64 -26.96 35.49
C GLU A 459 -16.63 -25.47 35.85
N ASP A 460 -15.49 -24.77 35.68
CA ASP A 460 -15.42 -23.31 35.80
C ASP A 460 -16.41 -22.59 34.87
N LEU A 461 -16.49 -23.04 33.61
CA LEU A 461 -17.42 -22.46 32.63
C LEU A 461 -18.88 -22.68 33.02
N ARG A 462 -19.21 -23.83 33.63
CA ARG A 462 -20.56 -24.10 34.16
C ARG A 462 -20.89 -23.23 35.37
N GLU A 463 -19.93 -22.97 36.26
CA GLU A 463 -20.11 -22.02 37.36
C GLU A 463 -20.26 -20.59 36.82
N PHE A 464 -19.50 -20.20 35.80
CA PHE A 464 -19.69 -18.91 35.13
C PHE A 464 -21.07 -18.79 34.46
N ASP A 465 -21.60 -19.84 33.83
CA ASP A 465 -22.95 -19.81 33.21
C ASP A 465 -24.04 -19.48 34.24
N LYS A 466 -23.88 -19.95 35.48
CA LYS A 466 -24.77 -19.58 36.59
C LYS A 466 -24.65 -18.09 36.94
N LEU A 467 -23.42 -17.56 37.01
CA LEU A 467 -23.17 -16.14 37.30
C LEU A 467 -23.68 -15.22 36.19
N ALA A 468 -23.48 -15.59 34.92
CA ALA A 468 -23.87 -14.81 33.75
C ALA A 468 -25.39 -14.59 33.62
N ARG A 469 -26.19 -15.37 34.35
CA ARG A 469 -27.66 -15.29 34.39
C ARG A 469 -28.20 -14.58 35.63
N GLN A 470 -27.33 -14.16 36.55
CA GLN A 470 -27.72 -13.45 37.76
C GLN A 470 -27.79 -11.95 37.52
N GLU A 471 -28.71 -11.29 38.21
CA GLU A 471 -28.82 -9.84 38.28
C GLU A 471 -28.78 -9.37 39.75
N PRO A 472 -27.95 -8.37 40.10
CA PRO A 472 -27.03 -7.65 39.23
C PRO A 472 -25.81 -8.49 38.80
N LYS A 473 -25.27 -8.22 37.62
CA LYS A 473 -24.00 -8.81 37.14
C LYS A 473 -22.86 -8.49 38.09
N ASN A 474 -21.95 -9.45 38.30
CA ASN A 474 -20.74 -9.24 39.07
C ASN A 474 -19.58 -8.72 38.18
N ALA A 475 -18.50 -8.28 38.81
CA ALA A 475 -17.34 -7.70 38.11
C ALA A 475 -16.66 -8.65 37.10
N LEU A 476 -16.75 -9.97 37.28
CA LEU A 476 -16.22 -10.93 36.32
C LEU A 476 -17.12 -11.03 35.08
N VAL A 477 -18.44 -11.10 35.26
CA VAL A 477 -19.41 -11.10 34.16
C VAL A 477 -19.30 -9.81 33.35
N GLU A 478 -19.23 -8.65 34.01
CA GLU A 478 -19.02 -7.36 33.34
C GLU A 478 -17.72 -7.32 32.53
N ARG A 479 -16.64 -7.91 33.06
CA ARG A 479 -15.34 -7.98 32.38
C ARG A 479 -15.38 -8.90 31.15
N VAL A 480 -15.99 -10.08 31.26
CA VAL A 480 -16.17 -10.99 30.14
C VAL A 480 -17.00 -10.33 29.05
N GLU A 481 -18.13 -9.72 29.43
CA GLU A 481 -18.99 -8.97 28.50
C GLU A 481 -18.23 -7.84 27.80
N TRP A 482 -17.41 -7.08 28.54
CA TRP A 482 -16.58 -6.03 27.97
C TRP A 482 -15.56 -6.54 26.94
N PHE A 483 -14.94 -7.70 27.16
CA PHE A 483 -14.02 -8.27 26.16
C PHE A 483 -14.76 -8.82 24.92
N LEU A 484 -15.96 -9.39 25.10
CA LEU A 484 -16.83 -9.77 23.98
C LEU A 484 -17.18 -8.53 23.13
N GLU A 485 -17.59 -7.45 23.79
CA GLU A 485 -17.92 -6.17 23.16
C GLU A 485 -16.72 -5.54 22.46
N ARG A 486 -15.57 -5.45 23.14
CA ARG A 486 -14.35 -4.87 22.58
C ARG A 486 -13.89 -5.64 21.35
N THR A 487 -13.85 -6.96 21.41
CA THR A 487 -13.45 -7.79 20.26
C THR A 487 -14.43 -7.59 19.10
N ASN A 488 -15.73 -7.60 19.38
CA ASN A 488 -16.76 -7.33 18.37
C ASN A 488 -16.66 -5.92 17.77
N ASN A 489 -16.35 -4.89 18.56
CA ASN A 489 -16.22 -3.52 18.07
C ASN A 489 -14.93 -3.34 17.27
N SER A 490 -13.83 -3.96 17.71
CA SER A 490 -12.59 -4.02 16.93
C SER A 490 -12.85 -4.65 15.55
N GLN A 491 -13.75 -5.63 15.44
CA GLN A 491 -14.20 -6.17 14.15
C GLN A 491 -15.05 -5.13 13.37
N ARG A 492 -15.99 -4.40 14.00
CA ARG A 492 -16.96 -3.55 13.29
C ARG A 492 -16.44 -2.17 12.85
N ASP A 493 -15.41 -1.66 13.51
CA ASP A 493 -14.86 -0.33 13.24
C ASP A 493 -13.92 -0.38 12.02
N THR A 494 -14.42 -0.07 10.81
CA THR A 494 -13.66 0.36 9.60
C THR A 494 -12.26 -0.25 9.33
N LEU A 495 -12.01 -1.50 9.72
CA LEU A 495 -10.65 -2.03 9.69
C LEU A 495 -10.14 -2.29 8.27
N PRO A 496 -9.00 -1.69 7.91
CA PRO A 496 -8.30 -2.04 6.70
C PRO A 496 -7.77 -3.47 6.83
N CYS A 497 -8.16 -4.28 5.85
CA CYS A 497 -7.64 -5.63 5.64
C CYS A 497 -6.23 -5.63 5.02
N SER A 498 -5.52 -4.51 5.14
CA SER A 498 -4.25 -4.22 4.50
C SER A 498 -3.29 -3.64 5.54
N LEU A 499 -1.98 -3.79 5.30
CA LEU A 499 -0.97 -3.29 6.21
C LEU A 499 -1.07 -1.78 6.36
N TYR A 500 -1.28 -1.08 5.24
CA TYR A 500 -1.50 0.35 5.15
C TYR A 500 -2.85 0.66 4.50
N GLN A 501 -3.47 1.79 4.85
CA GLN A 501 -4.68 2.26 4.16
C GLN A 501 -4.41 2.51 2.67
N ASP A 502 -3.27 3.14 2.38
CA ASP A 502 -2.72 3.33 1.04
C ASP A 502 -1.40 2.56 0.93
N GLU A 503 -1.48 1.35 0.38
CA GLU A 503 -0.31 0.49 0.10
C GLU A 503 0.64 1.11 -0.93
N ALA A 504 0.17 2.07 -1.74
CA ALA A 504 1.00 2.76 -2.72
C ALA A 504 1.74 3.96 -2.11
N ASN A 505 1.18 4.58 -1.05
CA ASN A 505 1.82 5.59 -0.22
C ASN A 505 1.71 5.24 1.28
N PRO A 506 2.51 4.26 1.77
CA PRO A 506 2.50 3.86 3.18
C PRO A 506 2.71 5.03 4.17
N CYS A 507 3.54 6.01 3.81
CA CYS A 507 3.84 7.15 4.68
C CYS A 507 2.59 8.00 4.99
N ALA A 508 1.63 8.11 4.07
CA ALA A 508 0.35 8.80 4.33
C ALA A 508 -0.53 8.03 5.32
N SER A 509 -0.37 6.71 5.39
CA SER A 509 -1.07 5.83 6.33
C SER A 509 -0.43 5.81 7.72
N ILE A 510 0.87 6.10 7.80
CA ILE A 510 1.62 6.12 9.05
C ILE A 510 1.44 7.48 9.73
N THR A 511 0.48 7.55 10.64
CA THR A 511 0.18 8.75 11.41
C THR A 511 0.01 8.42 12.89
N TYR A 512 0.33 9.36 13.77
CA TYR A 512 0.10 9.22 15.22
C TYR A 512 -1.38 8.99 15.57
N ARG A 513 -2.32 9.33 14.65
CA ARG A 513 -3.76 9.09 14.81
C ARG A 513 -4.13 7.61 14.71
N ALA A 514 -3.26 6.77 14.15
CA ALA A 514 -3.45 5.33 14.07
C ALA A 514 -3.11 4.60 15.38
N ILE A 515 -2.53 5.30 16.36
CA ILE A 515 -2.15 4.72 17.65
C ILE A 515 -3.27 4.96 18.65
N MET A 516 -3.86 3.86 19.14
CA MET A 516 -4.95 3.85 20.10
C MET A 516 -4.76 2.67 21.05
N GLN A 517 -4.14 2.90 22.19
CA GLN A 517 -3.75 1.81 23.10
C GLN A 517 -4.85 0.80 23.37
N GLY A 518 -4.44 -0.47 23.27
CA GLY A 518 -5.24 -1.61 23.64
C GLY A 518 -5.40 -1.83 25.15
N THR A 519 -5.54 -3.09 25.50
CA THR A 519 -5.60 -3.59 26.89
C THR A 519 -4.23 -3.94 27.45
N ILE A 520 -3.20 -3.81 26.63
CA ILE A 520 -1.82 -4.17 26.95
C ILE A 520 -1.10 -2.96 27.56
N GLY A 521 -0.31 -3.18 28.61
CA GLY A 521 0.40 -2.14 29.34
C GLY A 521 1.67 -1.65 28.65
N ASP A 522 1.60 -1.32 27.36
CA ASP A 522 2.74 -1.03 26.49
C ASP A 522 2.88 0.45 26.09
N CYS A 523 2.31 1.38 26.87
CA CYS A 523 2.33 2.82 26.56
C CYS A 523 3.71 3.41 26.25
N TYR A 524 4.75 2.82 26.82
CA TYR A 524 6.15 3.17 26.60
C TYR A 524 6.65 2.83 25.18
N LEU A 525 6.04 1.85 24.51
CA LEU A 525 6.22 1.51 23.11
C LEU A 525 5.36 2.42 22.22
N GLU A 526 4.05 2.43 22.43
CA GLU A 526 3.11 3.13 21.57
C GLU A 526 3.34 4.65 21.52
N ALA A 527 3.73 5.27 22.64
CA ALA A 527 4.08 6.69 22.64
C ALA A 527 5.33 6.99 21.79
N VAL A 528 6.29 6.06 21.73
CA VAL A 528 7.46 6.22 20.87
C VAL A 528 7.06 6.03 19.41
N ILE A 529 6.24 5.02 19.10
CA ILE A 529 5.71 4.79 17.75
C ILE A 529 4.93 6.02 17.26
N ALA A 530 4.02 6.57 18.07
CA ALA A 530 3.26 7.78 17.75
C ALA A 530 4.16 9.00 17.52
N SER A 531 5.22 9.16 18.29
CA SER A 531 6.19 10.24 18.09
C SER A 531 6.99 10.08 16.78
N ILE A 532 7.41 8.85 16.44
CA ILE A 532 8.07 8.56 15.16
C ILE A 532 7.09 8.77 14.00
N ALA A 533 5.85 8.31 14.10
CA ALA A 533 4.84 8.49 13.07
C ALA A 533 4.53 9.97 12.81
N ALA A 534 4.56 10.82 13.84
CA ALA A 534 4.37 12.27 13.70
C ALA A 534 5.58 12.97 13.06
N SER A 535 6.81 12.52 13.33
CA SER A 535 8.04 13.24 12.97
C SER A 535 8.78 12.65 11.76
N SER A 536 8.63 11.35 11.48
CA SER A 536 9.38 10.60 10.48
C SER A 536 8.69 9.27 10.12
N PRO A 537 7.52 9.29 9.45
CA PRO A 537 6.76 8.09 9.09
C PRO A 537 7.57 7.08 8.25
N GLY A 538 8.50 7.56 7.43
CA GLY A 538 9.41 6.70 6.65
C GLY A 538 10.25 5.75 7.52
N LYS A 539 10.61 6.13 8.75
CA LYS A 539 11.33 5.24 9.67
C LYS A 539 10.51 4.00 10.02
N ILE A 540 9.19 4.13 10.20
CA ILE A 540 8.28 3.00 10.48
C ILE A 540 8.06 2.16 9.23
N ARG A 541 7.84 2.81 8.07
CA ARG A 541 7.71 2.09 6.78
C ARG A 541 8.91 1.16 6.56
N ASP A 542 10.11 1.66 6.79
CA ASP A 542 11.34 0.91 6.54
C ASP A 542 11.56 -0.25 7.53
N MET A 543 10.84 -0.28 8.66
CA MET A 543 10.89 -1.40 9.60
C MET A 543 10.07 -2.60 9.13
N ILE A 544 8.93 -2.38 8.46
CA ILE A 544 7.93 -3.42 8.20
C ILE A 544 7.98 -3.85 6.74
N LYS A 545 8.28 -5.14 6.51
CA LYS A 545 8.17 -5.78 5.21
C LYS A 545 6.93 -6.67 5.16
N ASP A 546 6.00 -6.39 4.26
CA ASP A 546 4.94 -7.34 3.87
C ASP A 546 5.57 -8.50 3.08
N ASN A 547 5.44 -9.73 3.58
CA ASN A 547 5.85 -10.94 2.87
C ASN A 547 4.77 -11.40 1.87
N GLY A 548 3.60 -10.79 1.94
CA GLY A 548 2.47 -10.96 1.04
C GLY A 548 1.58 -12.16 1.35
N ASN A 549 2.02 -13.08 2.21
CA ASN A 549 1.29 -14.28 2.61
C ASN A 549 0.56 -14.13 3.96
N GLY A 550 0.22 -12.91 4.34
CA GLY A 550 -0.37 -12.60 5.64
C GLY A 550 0.64 -12.60 6.80
N THR A 551 1.95 -12.63 6.50
CA THR A 551 3.02 -12.44 7.47
C THR A 551 3.83 -11.19 7.17
N TYR A 552 4.45 -10.63 8.21
CA TYR A 552 5.23 -9.41 8.17
C TYR A 552 6.56 -9.64 8.86
N THR A 553 7.64 -9.20 8.22
CA THR A 553 8.97 -9.20 8.84
C THR A 553 9.31 -7.79 9.29
N VAL A 554 9.53 -7.61 10.59
CA VAL A 554 9.91 -6.36 11.23
C VAL A 554 11.41 -6.38 11.55
N THR A 555 12.14 -5.41 11.03
CA THR A 555 13.56 -5.21 11.33
C THR A 555 13.75 -3.97 12.18
N PHE A 556 14.04 -4.15 13.47
CA PHE A 556 14.28 -3.04 14.39
C PHE A 556 15.64 -2.39 14.11
N PRO A 557 15.73 -1.07 13.90
CA PRO A 557 17.01 -0.40 13.64
C PRO A 557 18.07 -0.57 14.73
N GLY A 558 17.64 -0.74 15.99
CA GLY A 558 18.52 -1.02 17.12
C GLY A 558 19.02 -2.45 17.20
N ASP A 559 18.43 -3.38 16.44
CA ASP A 559 18.91 -4.75 16.30
C ASP A 559 18.58 -5.35 14.93
N ARG A 560 19.30 -4.90 13.90
CA ARG A 560 19.11 -5.36 12.52
C ARG A 560 19.50 -6.82 12.30
N ALA A 561 20.25 -7.43 13.21
CA ALA A 561 20.72 -8.80 13.08
C ALA A 561 19.62 -9.82 13.40
N ASN A 562 18.58 -9.41 14.15
CA ASN A 562 17.51 -10.27 14.63
C ASN A 562 16.14 -9.77 14.14
N PRO A 563 15.82 -9.88 12.84
CA PRO A 563 14.50 -9.53 12.33
C PRO A 563 13.44 -10.49 12.87
N VAL A 564 12.26 -9.96 13.18
CA VAL A 564 11.14 -10.72 13.76
C VAL A 564 10.04 -10.89 12.73
N THR A 565 9.59 -12.11 12.50
CA THR A 565 8.48 -12.38 11.58
C THR A 565 7.24 -12.75 12.37
N VAL A 566 6.14 -12.05 12.13
CA VAL A 566 4.83 -12.28 12.77
C VAL A 566 3.74 -12.43 11.72
N SER A 567 2.72 -13.22 12.02
CA SER A 567 1.48 -13.21 11.24
C SER A 567 0.70 -11.92 11.50
N ALA A 568 -0.18 -11.55 10.56
CA ALA A 568 -1.19 -10.54 10.79
C ALA A 568 -1.95 -10.80 12.11
N PRO A 569 -2.35 -9.75 12.84
CA PRO A 569 -3.18 -9.92 14.03
C PRO A 569 -4.48 -10.64 13.67
N THR A 570 -4.85 -11.64 14.45
CA THR A 570 -6.16 -12.29 14.37
C THR A 570 -7.24 -11.36 14.90
N GLU A 571 -8.51 -11.68 14.64
CA GLU A 571 -9.62 -10.96 15.24
C GLU A 571 -9.61 -11.04 16.77
N ALA A 572 -9.16 -12.15 17.35
CA ALA A 572 -9.08 -12.29 18.80
C ALA A 572 -7.97 -11.38 19.38
N GLU A 573 -6.83 -11.28 18.71
CA GLU A 573 -5.76 -10.33 19.07
C GLU A 573 -6.21 -8.87 18.94
N MET A 574 -7.06 -8.54 17.94
CA MET A 574 -7.60 -7.19 17.78
C MET A 574 -8.48 -6.74 18.96
N GLY A 575 -9.04 -7.68 19.73
CA GLY A 575 -9.69 -7.37 21.00
C GLY A 575 -8.74 -6.90 22.11
N LEU A 576 -7.42 -7.12 21.95
CA LEU A 576 -6.40 -6.86 22.97
C LEU A 576 -5.44 -5.75 22.59
N ASN A 577 -5.02 -5.71 21.33
CA ASN A 577 -3.96 -4.85 20.78
C ASN A 577 -4.44 -3.39 20.63
N SER A 578 -3.54 -2.52 20.14
CA SER A 578 -3.89 -1.17 19.67
C SER A 578 -5.16 -1.22 18.81
N GLU A 579 -6.15 -0.37 19.08
CA GLU A 579 -7.40 -0.39 18.35
C GLU A 579 -7.12 -0.13 16.87
N PRO A 580 -7.40 -1.12 16.03
CA PRO A 580 -7.10 -0.98 14.63
C PRO A 580 -8.04 0.10 14.06
N GLY A 581 -7.52 0.94 13.17
CA GLY A 581 -8.24 2.10 12.65
C GLY A 581 -8.14 2.16 11.13
N GLN A 582 -8.79 3.15 10.52
CA GLN A 582 -8.82 3.34 9.06
C GLN A 582 -7.43 3.41 8.37
N TYR A 583 -6.34 3.49 9.13
CA TYR A 583 -4.97 3.76 8.69
C TYR A 583 -4.12 2.52 8.35
N GLY A 584 -4.59 1.31 8.62
CA GLY A 584 -3.83 0.07 8.39
C GLY A 584 -3.66 -0.73 9.68
N ILE A 585 -3.29 -2.00 9.56
CA ILE A 585 -2.89 -2.85 10.70
C ILE A 585 -1.41 -2.70 11.08
N TRP A 586 -0.68 -1.77 10.45
CA TRP A 586 0.73 -1.53 10.76
C TRP A 586 1.03 -1.27 12.25
N PRO A 587 0.18 -0.61 13.07
CA PRO A 587 0.45 -0.46 14.49
C PRO A 587 0.45 -1.82 15.20
N ASN A 588 -0.55 -2.66 14.91
CA ASN A 588 -0.70 -3.99 15.50
C ASN A 588 0.44 -4.92 15.10
N VAL A 589 0.89 -4.86 13.83
CA VAL A 589 2.02 -5.64 13.35
C VAL A 589 3.30 -5.25 14.10
N LEU A 590 3.53 -3.95 14.30
CA LEU A 590 4.70 -3.45 15.01
C LEU A 590 4.66 -3.79 16.51
N GLU A 591 3.48 -3.65 17.14
CA GLU A 591 3.21 -4.03 18.53
C GLU A 591 3.47 -5.53 18.75
N LYS A 592 2.90 -6.39 17.90
CA LYS A 592 3.07 -7.85 17.96
C LYS A 592 4.51 -8.27 17.75
N ALA A 593 5.20 -7.70 16.75
CA ALA A 593 6.61 -7.99 16.49
C ALA A 593 7.53 -7.51 17.63
N PHE A 594 7.21 -6.39 18.26
CA PHE A 594 7.95 -5.92 19.42
C PHE A 594 7.76 -6.87 20.61
N GLY A 595 6.53 -7.29 20.89
CA GLY A 595 6.27 -8.27 21.95
C GLY A 595 6.98 -9.60 21.69
N GLU A 596 6.93 -10.12 20.46
CA GLU A 596 7.66 -11.34 20.05
C GLU A 596 9.18 -11.19 20.21
N TYR A 597 9.74 -10.03 19.85
CA TYR A 597 11.17 -9.74 20.08
C TYR A 597 11.53 -9.88 21.57
N PHE A 598 10.67 -9.39 22.47
CA PHE A 598 10.89 -9.47 23.92
C PHE A 598 10.73 -10.88 24.46
N VAL A 599 9.76 -11.66 23.97
CA VAL A 599 9.63 -13.09 24.30
C VAL A 599 10.93 -13.83 23.98
N GLN A 600 11.55 -13.53 22.84
CA GLN A 600 12.76 -14.21 22.37
C GLN A 600 14.06 -13.72 23.06
N HIS A 601 14.13 -12.45 23.47
CA HIS A 601 15.38 -11.81 23.89
C HIS A 601 15.41 -11.30 25.34
N SER A 602 14.32 -11.41 26.11
CA SER A 602 14.27 -10.97 27.51
C SER A 602 14.75 -12.07 28.47
N TYR A 603 15.67 -11.72 29.36
CA TYR A 603 16.07 -12.57 30.50
C TYR A 603 15.01 -12.65 31.61
N LEU A 604 14.06 -11.71 31.62
CA LEU A 604 12.89 -11.73 32.50
C LEU A 604 11.73 -12.38 31.75
N GLY A 605 11.08 -13.36 32.37
CA GLY A 605 9.88 -13.99 31.80
C GLY A 605 8.82 -12.94 31.45
N THR A 606 8.22 -13.08 30.28
CA THR A 606 7.11 -12.24 29.84
C THR A 606 5.86 -12.54 30.68
N LYS A 607 4.98 -11.55 30.85
CA LYS A 607 3.76 -11.72 31.68
C LYS A 607 2.63 -12.46 30.96
N GLY A 608 2.77 -12.72 29.65
CA GLY A 608 1.76 -13.32 28.82
C GLY A 608 2.22 -14.54 28.03
N TYR A 609 1.25 -15.15 27.35
CA TYR A 609 1.37 -16.39 26.59
C TYR A 609 1.16 -16.17 25.08
N SER A 610 1.20 -14.92 24.63
CA SER A 610 1.12 -14.51 23.23
C SER A 610 2.25 -13.53 22.90
N SER A 611 2.61 -13.44 21.62
CA SER A 611 3.56 -12.47 21.07
C SER A 611 3.25 -11.07 21.56
N THR A 612 2.00 -10.58 21.42
CA THR A 612 1.68 -9.19 21.78
C THR A 612 1.84 -8.90 23.27
N GLU A 613 1.46 -9.82 24.16
CA GLU A 613 1.66 -9.63 25.60
C GLU A 613 3.13 -9.74 26.04
N GLY A 614 4.05 -10.09 25.13
CA GLY A 614 5.49 -9.93 25.35
C GLY A 614 5.89 -8.47 25.65
N ALA A 615 5.11 -7.50 25.18
CA ALA A 615 5.31 -6.08 25.46
C ALA A 615 4.67 -5.63 26.79
N ASP A 616 3.88 -6.47 27.44
CA ASP A 616 3.07 -6.13 28.62
C ASP A 616 3.92 -5.97 29.91
N GLY A 617 3.40 -5.20 30.86
CA GLY A 617 3.95 -5.07 32.20
C GLY A 617 4.62 -3.73 32.51
N GLY A 618 4.54 -2.76 31.58
CA GLY A 618 5.16 -1.45 31.71
C GLY A 618 6.66 -1.46 31.41
N GLY A 619 7.17 -0.34 30.94
CA GLY A 619 8.55 -0.23 30.48
C GLY A 619 9.03 1.22 30.39
N PHE A 620 10.25 1.40 29.90
CA PHE A 620 10.86 2.70 29.73
C PHE A 620 10.87 3.10 28.26
N ALA A 621 10.41 4.32 27.96
CA ALA A 621 10.44 4.88 26.62
C ALA A 621 11.86 4.84 26.02
N SER A 622 12.90 5.03 26.85
CA SER A 622 14.29 4.93 26.43
C SER A 622 14.67 3.56 25.83
N ARG A 623 14.10 2.45 26.32
CA ARG A 623 14.37 1.12 25.74
C ARG A 623 13.69 0.98 24.38
N SER A 624 12.42 1.38 24.28
CA SER A 624 11.67 1.34 23.02
C SER A 624 12.29 2.26 21.97
N THR A 625 12.67 3.49 22.32
CA THR A 625 13.35 4.41 21.41
C THR A 625 14.67 3.82 20.90
N LYS A 626 15.51 3.26 21.76
CA LYS A 626 16.78 2.65 21.32
C LYS A 626 16.56 1.52 20.32
N LEU A 627 15.58 0.66 20.55
CA LEU A 627 15.28 -0.46 19.65
C LEU A 627 14.67 0.03 18.33
N LEU A 628 13.69 0.94 18.40
CA LEU A 628 12.97 1.45 17.22
C LEU A 628 13.81 2.40 16.36
N THR A 629 14.80 3.10 16.92
CA THR A 629 15.58 4.09 16.13
C THR A 629 17.04 3.70 15.94
N GLY A 630 17.55 2.76 16.75
CA GLY A 630 18.98 2.42 16.79
C GLY A 630 19.85 3.55 17.36
N LYS A 631 19.25 4.61 17.88
CA LYS A 631 19.95 5.76 18.45
C LYS A 631 20.04 5.65 19.96
N LYS A 632 21.06 6.31 20.52
CA LYS A 632 21.10 6.60 21.96
C LYS A 632 19.94 7.54 22.31
N VAL A 633 19.67 7.72 23.59
CA VAL A 633 18.64 8.64 24.08
C VAL A 633 19.21 9.51 25.18
N THR A 634 18.69 10.73 25.27
CA THR A 634 18.89 11.62 26.39
C THR A 634 17.61 11.65 27.22
N GLU A 635 17.72 11.33 28.51
CA GLU A 635 16.61 11.42 29.46
C GLU A 635 16.89 12.55 30.45
N HIS A 636 16.00 13.54 30.53
CA HIS A 636 16.11 14.63 31.50
C HIS A 636 15.06 14.45 32.60
N TRP A 637 15.53 14.35 33.85
CA TRP A 637 14.68 14.23 35.04
C TRP A 637 14.42 15.60 35.66
N LEU A 638 13.21 16.12 35.42
CA LEU A 638 12.83 17.51 35.67
C LEU A 638 12.60 17.81 37.17
N SER A 639 12.38 16.79 38.00
CA SER A 639 12.16 16.95 39.45
C SER A 639 13.41 17.43 40.22
N GLY A 640 14.61 17.38 39.61
CA GLY A 640 15.85 17.95 40.16
C GLY A 640 16.43 19.12 39.34
N TRP A 641 15.84 19.44 38.19
CA TRP A 641 16.39 20.35 37.18
C TRP A 641 15.52 21.61 37.07
N ARG A 642 15.81 22.62 37.89
CA ARG A 642 15.05 23.90 37.95
C ARG A 642 15.86 25.15 37.63
N SER A 643 17.11 25.04 37.18
CA SER A 643 17.86 26.22 36.73
C SER A 643 17.35 26.71 35.37
N SER A 644 17.41 28.02 35.13
CA SER A 644 17.06 28.62 33.82
C SER A 644 17.91 28.05 32.68
N SER A 645 19.22 27.86 32.90
CA SER A 645 20.16 27.30 31.91
C SER A 645 19.78 25.90 31.43
N THR A 646 19.23 25.09 32.33
CA THR A 646 18.77 23.74 32.05
C THR A 646 17.55 23.72 31.14
N ASN A 647 16.59 24.60 31.42
CA ASN A 647 15.38 24.72 30.60
C ASN A 647 15.70 25.21 29.18
N GLU A 648 16.64 26.15 29.03
CA GLU A 648 17.07 26.60 27.70
C GLU A 648 17.79 25.49 26.92
N THR A 649 18.55 24.62 27.61
CA THR A 649 19.15 23.44 26.99
C THR A 649 18.09 22.48 26.44
N ILE A 650 17.09 22.13 27.25
CA ILE A 650 15.99 21.24 26.82
C ILE A 650 15.21 21.84 25.64
N LYS A 651 14.90 23.14 25.68
CA LYS A 651 14.22 23.82 24.55
C LYS A 651 15.07 23.82 23.27
N GLY A 652 16.39 24.01 23.40
CA GLY A 652 17.31 23.88 22.27
C GLY A 652 17.33 22.47 21.69
N GLU A 653 17.34 21.44 22.55
CA GLU A 653 17.25 20.04 22.15
C GLU A 653 15.92 19.70 21.48
N LEU A 654 14.80 20.21 22.00
CA LEU A 654 13.47 20.08 21.38
C LEU A 654 13.44 20.73 19.99
N THR A 655 13.97 21.95 19.87
CA THR A 655 14.03 22.66 18.59
C THR A 655 14.83 21.87 17.55
N SER A 656 15.99 21.34 17.94
CA SER A 656 16.80 20.48 17.07
C SER A 656 16.11 19.13 16.80
N ALA A 657 15.41 18.54 17.77
CA ALA A 657 14.76 17.24 17.59
C ALA A 657 13.65 17.32 16.55
N PHE A 658 12.80 18.34 16.64
CA PHE A 658 11.72 18.54 15.68
C PHE A 658 12.23 18.95 14.29
N ALA A 659 13.30 19.75 14.22
CA ALA A 659 13.93 20.09 12.94
C ALA A 659 14.58 18.86 12.25
N GLU A 660 14.99 17.85 13.02
CA GLU A 660 15.69 16.65 12.54
C GLU A 660 14.79 15.40 12.43
N GLY A 661 13.50 15.50 12.73
CA GLY A 661 12.59 14.33 12.72
C GLY A 661 12.92 13.28 13.80
N ARG A 662 13.41 13.73 14.96
CA ARG A 662 13.75 12.86 16.10
C ARG A 662 12.54 12.64 17.01
N ALA A 663 12.40 11.42 17.51
CA ALA A 663 11.34 11.04 18.44
C ALA A 663 11.53 11.70 19.82
N VAL A 664 10.43 12.17 20.38
CA VAL A 664 10.35 12.84 21.68
C VAL A 664 9.15 12.31 22.46
N THR A 665 9.40 11.81 23.67
CA THR A 665 8.36 11.37 24.60
C THR A 665 8.53 12.03 25.97
N CYS A 666 7.46 12.05 26.75
CA CYS A 666 7.49 12.50 28.13
C CYS A 666 6.74 11.52 29.02
N SER A 667 7.05 11.51 30.31
CA SER A 667 6.37 10.63 31.26
C SER A 667 6.21 11.27 32.63
N ILE A 668 5.36 10.61 33.41
CA ILE A 668 5.08 10.96 34.79
C ILE A 668 5.56 9.79 35.66
N GLY A 669 6.85 9.81 35.99
CA GLY A 669 7.48 8.86 36.90
C GLY A 669 6.95 9.05 38.31
N ALA A 670 6.13 8.11 38.80
CA ALA A 670 5.57 8.14 40.14
C ALA A 670 5.54 6.75 40.76
N ILE A 671 5.69 6.67 42.09
CA ILE A 671 5.61 5.41 42.83
C ILE A 671 4.15 4.91 42.92
N ALA A 672 3.19 5.84 42.96
CA ALA A 672 1.76 5.54 43.10
C ALA A 672 0.97 5.83 41.81
N HIS A 673 -0.09 5.05 41.60
CA HIS A 673 -1.11 5.28 40.56
C HIS A 673 -1.92 6.56 40.84
N GLY A 674 -2.68 7.01 39.84
CA GLY A 674 -3.57 8.18 39.91
C GLY A 674 -3.27 9.20 38.82
N GLN A 675 -3.76 10.43 38.99
CA GLN A 675 -3.61 11.51 38.02
C GLN A 675 -2.89 12.73 38.63
N THR A 676 -2.31 13.58 37.79
CA THR A 676 -1.89 14.94 38.18
C THR A 676 -3.11 15.81 38.43
N ARG A 677 -2.90 17.01 38.97
CA ARG A 677 -3.99 17.98 39.19
C ARG A 677 -4.70 18.36 37.89
N ASP A 678 -3.97 18.38 36.78
CA ASP A 678 -4.53 18.74 35.47
C ASP A 678 -5.03 17.49 34.70
N GLY A 679 -5.16 16.33 35.38
CA GLY A 679 -5.81 15.12 34.86
C GLY A 679 -4.92 14.11 34.14
N TYR A 680 -3.59 14.29 34.13
CA TYR A 680 -2.68 13.37 33.43
C TYR A 680 -2.36 12.14 34.27
N THR A 681 -2.55 10.96 33.71
CA THR A 681 -2.26 9.65 34.34
C THR A 681 -0.79 9.49 34.69
N LYS A 682 -0.52 9.08 35.94
CA LYS A 682 0.81 8.72 36.47
C LYS A 682 1.21 7.31 36.05
N ARG A 683 2.52 7.00 36.08
CA ARG A 683 3.08 5.72 35.58
C ARG A 683 2.73 5.46 34.11
N HIS A 684 2.67 6.54 33.33
CA HIS A 684 2.26 6.53 31.93
C HIS A 684 3.25 7.33 31.07
N VAL A 685 3.38 6.92 29.81
CA VAL A 685 4.22 7.59 28.80
C VAL A 685 3.34 8.26 27.75
N TYR A 686 3.74 9.45 27.33
CA TYR A 686 3.06 10.28 26.35
C TYR A 686 4.04 10.65 25.23
N SER A 687 3.50 10.92 24.05
CA SER A 687 4.27 11.41 22.91
C SER A 687 4.29 12.93 22.92
N ILE A 688 5.40 13.55 22.55
CA ILE A 688 5.42 14.96 22.14
C ILE A 688 5.44 14.95 20.61
N ILE A 689 4.37 15.46 20.00
CA ILE A 689 4.13 15.44 18.55
C ILE A 689 4.21 16.84 17.92
N GLY A 690 4.42 17.87 18.73
CA GLY A 690 4.61 19.23 18.26
C GLY A 690 5.41 20.08 19.26
N TRP A 691 6.22 20.99 18.72
CA TRP A 691 6.99 21.98 19.46
C TRP A 691 6.98 23.31 18.69
N ASP A 692 6.52 24.35 19.35
CA ASP A 692 6.61 25.73 18.86
C ASP A 692 7.49 26.54 19.83
N PRO A 693 8.74 26.88 19.45
CA PRO A 693 9.64 27.65 20.31
C PRO A 693 9.19 29.10 20.51
N GLN A 694 8.31 29.64 19.66
CA GLN A 694 7.78 31.01 19.77
C GLN A 694 6.50 31.07 20.63
N GLY A 695 6.03 29.92 21.09
CA GLY A 695 4.85 29.79 21.94
C GLY A 695 4.97 30.48 23.31
N LYS A 696 3.83 30.57 24.02
CA LYS A 696 3.74 31.23 25.34
C LYS A 696 4.69 30.59 26.36
N ASP A 697 5.16 31.39 27.33
CA ASP A 697 6.09 30.97 28.39
C ASP A 697 7.41 30.33 27.92
N GLY A 698 7.91 30.75 26.75
CA GLY A 698 9.15 30.23 26.18
C GLY A 698 8.99 28.90 25.44
N GLY A 699 7.79 28.67 24.88
CA GLY A 699 7.47 27.61 23.93
C GLY A 699 6.21 26.82 24.29
N THR A 700 5.57 26.24 23.27
CA THR A 700 4.34 25.43 23.39
C THR A 700 4.63 23.99 22.94
N LEU A 701 4.15 22.99 23.69
CA LEU A 701 4.22 21.58 23.32
C LEU A 701 2.83 21.05 22.95
N THR A 702 2.77 20.15 21.97
CA THR A 702 1.61 19.31 21.69
C THR A 702 1.91 17.89 22.18
N ILE A 703 1.18 17.47 23.19
CA ILE A 703 1.34 16.19 23.89
C ILE A 703 0.18 15.28 23.53
N ARG A 704 0.48 14.02 23.24
CA ARG A 704 -0.48 13.00 22.85
C ARG A 704 -0.40 11.81 23.79
N ASN A 705 -1.52 11.51 24.45
CA ASN A 705 -1.68 10.26 25.18
C ASN A 705 -1.84 9.09 24.18
N PRO A 706 -1.08 7.99 24.29
CA PRO A 706 -1.22 6.84 23.39
C PRO A 706 -2.58 6.14 23.46
N TRP A 707 -3.40 6.38 24.50
CA TRP A 707 -4.77 5.85 24.64
C TRP A 707 -5.74 6.20 23.52
N GLY A 708 -5.37 7.09 22.60
CA GLY A 708 -6.15 7.18 21.38
C GLY A 708 -7.30 8.20 21.38
N ASN A 709 -7.76 8.73 22.53
CA ASN A 709 -8.96 9.58 22.55
C ASN A 709 -8.92 10.72 21.54
N THR A 710 -10.03 10.89 20.83
CA THR A 710 -10.19 11.91 19.77
C THR A 710 -10.48 13.30 20.31
N THR A 711 -10.75 13.43 21.62
CA THR A 711 -11.03 14.70 22.29
C THR A 711 -9.76 15.37 22.79
N ASP A 712 -9.78 16.70 22.83
CA ASP A 712 -8.72 17.48 23.46
C ASP A 712 -8.67 17.21 24.97
N GLY A 713 -7.46 17.09 25.51
CA GLY A 713 -7.21 16.90 26.94
C GLY A 713 -6.36 15.68 27.28
N PRO A 714 -6.25 15.35 28.59
CA PRO A 714 -5.28 14.37 29.09
C PRO A 714 -5.41 12.94 28.55
N GLY A 715 -6.60 12.54 28.11
CA GLY A 715 -6.83 11.23 27.46
C GLY A 715 -6.50 11.21 25.96
N GLY A 716 -6.39 12.38 25.33
CA GLY A 716 -6.22 12.56 23.89
C GLY A 716 -5.02 13.43 23.55
N THR A 717 -5.27 14.57 22.90
CA THR A 717 -4.21 15.54 22.54
C THR A 717 -4.36 16.82 23.37
N SER A 718 -3.24 17.33 23.89
CA SER A 718 -3.19 18.57 24.66
C SER A 718 -2.12 19.50 24.12
N THR A 719 -2.45 20.77 23.95
CA THR A 719 -1.48 21.82 23.67
C THR A 719 -1.27 22.65 24.94
N MET A 720 -0.02 22.79 25.39
CA MET A 720 0.29 23.50 26.64
C MET A 720 1.60 24.26 26.58
N SER A 721 1.71 25.33 27.38
CA SER A 721 2.98 26.06 27.50
C SER A 721 4.04 25.22 28.19
N TYR A 722 5.32 25.48 27.91
CA TYR A 722 6.46 24.79 28.53
C TYR A 722 6.40 24.87 30.07
N ARG A 723 5.93 26.00 30.61
CA ARG A 723 5.71 26.15 32.06
C ARG A 723 4.63 25.21 32.59
N GLN A 724 3.55 24.99 31.85
CA GLN A 724 2.50 24.05 32.24
C GLN A 724 2.95 22.59 32.10
N TYR A 725 3.76 22.29 31.09
CA TYR A 725 4.42 21.00 30.93
C TYR A 725 5.22 20.61 32.17
N LEU A 726 6.09 21.51 32.67
CA LEU A 726 6.91 21.28 33.86
C LEU A 726 6.10 21.05 35.16
N LYS A 727 4.80 21.39 35.19
CA LYS A 727 3.93 21.13 36.34
C LYS A 727 3.35 19.71 36.33
N ASN A 728 3.26 19.09 35.16
CA ASN A 728 2.59 17.80 34.97
C ASN A 728 3.57 16.65 34.73
N PHE A 729 4.65 16.91 34.00
CA PHE A 729 5.61 15.88 33.58
C PHE A 729 6.94 16.07 34.29
N ASN A 730 7.60 14.96 34.58
CA ASN A 730 8.87 14.97 35.32
C ASN A 730 10.01 14.25 34.60
N VAL A 731 9.76 13.66 33.42
CA VAL A 731 10.78 13.06 32.56
C VAL A 731 10.49 13.43 31.11
N ILE A 732 11.52 13.85 30.37
CA ILE A 732 11.50 13.92 28.91
C ILE A 732 12.59 13.01 28.34
N THR A 733 12.24 12.25 27.31
CA THR A 733 13.16 11.37 26.57
C THR A 733 13.26 11.87 25.15
N ILE A 734 14.48 12.13 24.69
CA ILE A 734 14.78 12.65 23.36
C ILE A 734 15.69 11.65 22.65
N GLU A 735 15.31 11.20 21.45
CA GLU A 735 16.16 10.39 20.55
C GLU A 735 17.48 11.14 20.28
N GLY A 736 18.62 10.45 20.28
CA GLY A 736 19.92 11.05 19.97
C GLY A 736 20.11 11.36 18.48
N ARG A 737 21.14 12.15 18.17
CA ARG A 737 21.55 12.44 16.77
C ARG A 737 22.16 11.23 16.08
#